data_AF-A0A2E5C0N1-F1
#
_entry.id   AF-A0A2E5C0N1-F1
#
_cell.length_a   1.000
_cell.length_b   1.000
_cell.length_c   1.000
_cell.angle_alpha   90.00
_cell.angle_beta   90.00
_cell.angle_gamma   90.00
#
_symmetry.space_group_name_H-M   'P 1'
#
loop_
_entity.id
_entity.type
_entity.pdbx_description
1 polymer ?
#
loop_
_entity_poly.entity_id
_entity_poly.type
_entity_poly.pdbx_seq_one_letter_code
_entity_poly.pdbx_strand_id
1 'polypeptide(L)'
;MSLVLIKSPGESGADVVIGSTQRFGVPMGFGGPHAAYFAAREKNMRSIPGRIIGVSIDRRGKTALRMALQTREQHIRREKATSNICTAQVLLGVIAGCYAVYHGPDGLRIIAKRIHRMTGILAEGLKESGIPVENKNFFDTLTTLTGERSKAIYENALAKGINLRKIGSSKLGITLDETTSAEDIQILWKVFSESNDLPSLKEIDSDFTSGKKDYGIPKKLIRNSDFLTHPVFNMYQSETAMLRYLRYLQDKDIALDKSMIPLGSCTMKLNATSEMVPISWPEFSNIHPFAPENQTEGYMKLISDLENYLIKITGFDAVSMQPNSGAQGEYAGLLAIHNYHKSRGEGQRNVCLIPSSAHGTNPASATMTSMKSVIVKCDENGNIDINNLCELAEKYAEKLAALMITYPSTHGVFEESLIRICEIIHDKGGQVYMDGANLNALMGIAQPGKIGPDVLHMNLHKTFCIPHGGGGPGMGPIGMKSHLAEFAPNHCVVPIKDLSEGNTAVSAAPWGSPGILPISWVYIQLMGGRGLKKSSQVAILNANYLAMRLNEYFPIVYTGKNGLVAHECIIDIRPLKSDTGISEEDIAKRLIDYGFHAPTMSWPVAGTLMIEPTESEPKAELDRFCEAMISIRMEADRVFKGEWDKTDNPLKNSPHPADDLTDPEWNHCYSKETAFYPLASIRQNKYWPPSARVDNVHGDRNIFCACPPLESYEDVE
;
A
#
# COMPACT_ATOMS: atom_id res chain seq x y z
N MET A 1 -20.28 7.82 2.40
CA MET A 1 -21.35 8.38 3.27
C MET A 1 -22.53 8.95 2.49
N SER A 2 -22.37 9.98 1.66
CA SER A 2 -23.50 10.60 0.90
C SER A 2 -24.36 9.61 0.10
N LEU A 3 -23.73 8.61 -0.53
CA LEU A 3 -24.38 7.55 -1.32
C LEU A 3 -25.26 6.60 -0.50
N VAL A 4 -25.29 6.73 0.83
CA VAL A 4 -26.27 6.05 1.68
C VAL A 4 -27.68 6.62 1.46
N LEU A 5 -27.79 7.94 1.21
CA LEU A 5 -29.07 8.63 1.00
C LEU A 5 -29.31 9.04 -0.45
N ILE A 6 -28.24 9.21 -1.23
CA ILE A 6 -28.33 9.68 -2.62
C ILE A 6 -28.28 8.48 -3.57
N LYS A 7 -29.14 8.52 -4.60
CA LYS A 7 -29.18 7.57 -5.72
C LYS A 7 -27.76 7.27 -6.21
N SER A 8 -27.41 5.99 -6.31
CA SER A 8 -26.03 5.60 -6.59
C SER A 8 -25.60 6.02 -8.00
N PRO A 9 -24.31 6.32 -8.25
CA PRO A 9 -23.84 6.66 -9.60
C PRO A 9 -24.11 5.56 -10.63
N GLY A 10 -24.11 4.28 -10.21
CA GLY A 10 -24.42 3.15 -11.08
C GLY A 10 -25.86 3.17 -11.62
N GLU A 11 -26.84 3.48 -10.77
CA GLU A 11 -28.25 3.69 -11.17
C GLU A 11 -28.44 4.97 -12.00
N SER A 12 -27.50 5.91 -11.94
CA SER A 12 -27.45 7.11 -12.77
C SER A 12 -26.65 6.91 -14.06
N GLY A 13 -26.15 5.70 -14.34
CA GLY A 13 -25.51 5.36 -15.61
C GLY A 13 -23.97 5.40 -15.63
N ALA A 14 -23.29 5.79 -14.54
CA ALA A 14 -21.83 5.90 -14.52
C ALA A 14 -21.12 4.56 -14.84
N ASP A 15 -20.06 4.60 -15.64
CA ASP A 15 -19.24 3.44 -15.98
C ASP A 15 -18.12 3.15 -14.95
N VAL A 16 -17.64 4.21 -14.28
CA VAL A 16 -16.57 4.18 -13.28
C VAL A 16 -16.93 5.14 -12.14
N VAL A 17 -16.67 4.72 -10.91
CA VAL A 17 -16.87 5.52 -9.70
C VAL A 17 -15.64 5.42 -8.81
N ILE A 18 -15.11 6.56 -8.39
CA ILE A 18 -13.96 6.66 -7.50
C ILE A 18 -14.26 7.58 -6.33
N GLY A 19 -13.51 7.42 -5.25
CA GLY A 19 -13.58 8.31 -4.09
C GLY A 19 -12.75 7.78 -2.93
N SER A 20 -12.87 8.42 -1.77
CA SER A 20 -12.21 8.00 -0.53
C SER A 20 -13.19 7.29 0.40
N THR A 21 -12.74 6.23 1.08
CA THR A 21 -13.48 5.59 2.18
C THR A 21 -13.11 6.16 3.54
N GLN A 22 -12.32 7.24 3.63
CA GLN A 22 -11.80 7.80 4.88
C GLN A 22 -12.86 7.96 5.97
N ARG A 23 -13.99 8.59 5.63
CA ARG A 23 -15.08 8.86 6.60
C ARG A 23 -15.89 7.63 7.02
N PHE A 24 -15.44 6.42 6.67
CA PHE A 24 -15.90 5.17 7.26
C PHE A 24 -14.88 4.72 8.32
N GLY A 25 -14.79 5.48 9.41
CA GLY A 25 -14.02 5.11 10.59
C GLY A 25 -12.49 5.25 10.50
N VAL A 26 -11.94 5.94 9.50
CA VAL A 26 -10.49 6.17 9.38
C VAL A 26 -10.15 7.62 9.76
N PRO A 27 -9.12 7.88 10.60
CA PRO A 27 -8.73 9.25 10.97
C PRO A 27 -8.29 10.12 9.78
N MET A 28 -8.27 11.45 9.94
CA MET A 28 -7.83 12.38 8.88
C MET A 28 -6.33 12.27 8.59
N GLY A 29 -5.50 12.08 9.62
CA GLY A 29 -4.07 11.81 9.50
C GLY A 29 -3.27 12.86 8.72
N PHE A 30 -3.73 14.11 8.73
CA PHE A 30 -3.17 15.22 7.94
C PHE A 30 -3.00 14.89 6.44
N GLY A 31 -3.87 14.02 5.91
CA GLY A 31 -3.90 13.64 4.49
C GLY A 31 -3.97 12.14 4.25
N GLY A 32 -3.59 11.32 5.23
CA GLY A 32 -3.68 9.87 5.11
C GLY A 32 -2.95 9.10 6.19
N PRO A 33 -2.96 7.77 6.10
CA PRO A 33 -3.38 6.99 4.94
C PRO A 33 -4.88 6.73 4.88
N HIS A 34 -5.46 6.69 3.67
CA HIS A 34 -6.87 6.33 3.43
C HIS A 34 -6.98 5.40 2.22
N ALA A 35 -7.88 4.42 2.28
CA ALA A 35 -8.22 3.65 1.10
C ALA A 35 -9.11 4.46 0.14
N ALA A 36 -8.70 4.55 -1.12
CA ALA A 36 -9.58 4.97 -2.19
C ALA A 36 -10.40 3.76 -2.67
N TYR A 37 -11.67 3.97 -3.00
CA TYR A 37 -12.46 2.98 -3.72
C TYR A 37 -12.41 3.26 -5.22
N PHE A 38 -12.42 2.19 -6.01
CA PHE A 38 -12.55 2.22 -7.46
C PHE A 38 -13.52 1.12 -7.87
N ALA A 39 -14.67 1.49 -8.45
CA ALA A 39 -15.65 0.56 -8.96
C ALA A 39 -15.90 0.84 -10.45
N ALA A 40 -16.09 -0.20 -11.24
CA ALA A 40 -16.42 -0.09 -12.66
C ALA A 40 -17.44 -1.15 -13.07
N ARG A 41 -18.10 -0.95 -14.22
CA ARG A 41 -18.96 -2.00 -14.80
C ARG A 41 -18.14 -3.24 -15.14
N GLU A 42 -18.80 -4.40 -15.10
CA GLU A 42 -18.19 -5.72 -15.34
C GLU A 42 -17.41 -5.79 -16.66
N LYS A 43 -17.92 -5.16 -17.74
CA LYS A 43 -17.23 -5.05 -19.04
C LYS A 43 -15.80 -4.48 -18.96
N ASN A 44 -15.49 -3.70 -17.92
CA ASN A 44 -14.20 -3.03 -17.70
C ASN A 44 -13.30 -3.77 -16.70
N MET A 45 -13.70 -4.94 -16.17
CA MET A 45 -12.99 -5.64 -15.11
C MET A 45 -11.52 -5.95 -15.43
N ARG A 46 -11.21 -6.20 -16.71
CA ARG A 46 -9.83 -6.45 -17.18
C ARG A 46 -8.94 -5.20 -17.21
N SER A 47 -9.51 -4.01 -17.06
CA SER A 47 -8.82 -2.72 -17.09
C SER A 47 -8.72 -2.07 -15.71
N ILE A 48 -9.29 -2.68 -14.67
CA ILE A 48 -9.24 -2.15 -13.31
C ILE A 48 -7.78 -2.13 -12.81
N PRO A 49 -7.32 -1.02 -12.19
CA PRO A 49 -5.99 -0.93 -11.59
C PRO A 49 -5.94 -1.68 -10.25
N GLY A 50 -4.77 -2.24 -9.92
CA GLY A 50 -4.50 -2.85 -8.63
C GLY A 50 -5.18 -4.20 -8.38
N ARG A 51 -5.10 -4.63 -7.11
CA ARG A 51 -5.59 -5.93 -6.64
C ARG A 51 -7.11 -6.01 -6.62
N ILE A 52 -7.63 -7.20 -6.90
CA ILE A 52 -9.04 -7.56 -6.75
C ILE A 52 -9.08 -8.89 -6.00
N ILE A 53 -9.91 -9.01 -4.98
CA ILE A 53 -10.17 -10.31 -4.33
C ILE A 53 -11.30 -11.01 -5.09
N GLY A 54 -11.11 -12.29 -5.38
CA GLY A 54 -12.12 -13.14 -6.01
C GLY A 54 -12.32 -14.45 -5.26
N VAL A 55 -13.52 -14.99 -5.40
CA VAL A 55 -13.91 -16.30 -4.89
C VAL A 55 -13.42 -17.39 -5.83
N SER A 56 -12.93 -18.48 -5.25
CA SER A 56 -12.58 -19.73 -5.93
C SER A 56 -12.92 -20.91 -5.02
N ILE A 57 -12.43 -22.09 -5.37
CA ILE A 57 -12.51 -23.31 -4.57
C ILE A 57 -11.11 -23.78 -4.17
N ASP A 58 -11.01 -24.52 -3.07
CA ASP A 58 -9.81 -25.27 -2.70
C ASP A 58 -9.85 -26.72 -3.22
N ARG A 59 -8.79 -27.50 -2.96
CA ARG A 59 -8.70 -28.91 -3.38
C ARG A 59 -9.79 -29.81 -2.81
N ARG A 60 -10.49 -29.39 -1.75
CA ARG A 60 -11.63 -30.08 -1.14
C ARG A 60 -12.97 -29.61 -1.70
N GLY A 61 -12.96 -28.67 -2.65
CA GLY A 61 -14.16 -28.04 -3.21
C GLY A 61 -14.76 -26.96 -2.32
N LYS A 62 -14.11 -26.60 -1.19
CA LYS A 62 -14.61 -25.56 -0.28
C LYS A 62 -14.32 -24.17 -0.83
N THR A 63 -15.16 -23.21 -0.46
CA THR A 63 -14.96 -21.80 -0.84
C THR A 63 -13.62 -21.28 -0.32
N ALA A 64 -12.83 -20.67 -1.21
CA ALA A 64 -11.54 -20.04 -0.88
C ALA A 64 -11.40 -18.68 -1.56
N LEU A 65 -10.65 -17.77 -0.95
CA LEU A 65 -10.41 -16.42 -1.47
C LEU A 65 -9.00 -16.28 -2.01
N ARG A 66 -8.84 -15.53 -3.11
CA ARG A 66 -7.53 -15.20 -3.69
C ARG A 66 -7.54 -13.84 -4.41
N MET A 67 -6.36 -13.32 -4.74
CA MET A 67 -6.25 -12.15 -5.62
C MET A 67 -6.60 -12.55 -7.06
N ALA A 68 -7.72 -12.12 -7.65
CA ALA A 68 -8.18 -12.48 -9.00
C ALA A 68 -7.52 -11.65 -10.13
N LEU A 69 -7.40 -12.25 -11.32
CA LEU A 69 -6.94 -11.59 -12.55
C LEU A 69 -5.58 -10.89 -12.42
N GLN A 70 -4.62 -11.52 -11.74
CA GLN A 70 -3.31 -10.92 -11.43
C GLN A 70 -2.49 -10.54 -12.66
N THR A 71 -2.81 -11.11 -13.83
CA THR A 71 -2.15 -10.75 -15.10
C THR A 71 -2.31 -9.28 -15.48
N ARG A 72 -3.21 -8.52 -14.83
CA ARG A 72 -3.33 -7.06 -14.99
C ARG A 72 -2.21 -6.28 -14.30
N GLU A 73 -1.60 -6.87 -13.28
CA GLU A 73 -0.73 -6.18 -12.34
C GLU A 73 0.73 -6.13 -12.81
N GLN A 74 1.48 -5.18 -12.25
CA GLN A 74 2.85 -4.84 -12.64
C GLN A 74 3.82 -6.03 -12.59
N HIS A 75 3.67 -6.95 -11.63
CA HIS A 75 4.60 -8.06 -11.42
C HIS A 75 4.54 -9.11 -12.55
N ILE A 76 3.44 -9.16 -13.31
CA ILE A 76 3.29 -10.04 -14.48
C ILE A 76 3.43 -9.23 -15.77
N ARG A 77 2.71 -8.11 -15.89
CA ARG A 77 2.56 -7.40 -17.16
C ARG A 77 3.51 -6.22 -17.38
N ARG A 78 4.29 -5.82 -16.37
CA ARG A 78 5.34 -4.79 -16.48
C ARG A 78 4.82 -3.52 -17.18
N GLU A 79 5.43 -3.09 -18.29
CA GLU A 79 5.02 -1.90 -19.06
C GLU A 79 3.59 -1.94 -19.62
N LYS A 80 2.97 -3.13 -19.70
CA LYS A 80 1.59 -3.37 -20.20
C LYS A 80 0.58 -3.54 -19.07
N ALA A 81 0.98 -3.34 -17.81
CA ALA A 81 0.08 -3.42 -16.67
C ALA A 81 -0.97 -2.29 -16.73
N THR A 82 -2.09 -2.48 -16.04
CA THR A 82 -3.17 -1.46 -16.00
C THR A 82 -2.80 -0.24 -15.17
N SER A 83 -1.78 -0.37 -14.30
CA SER A 83 -1.21 0.70 -13.46
C SER A 83 0.13 0.22 -12.90
N ASN A 84 0.97 1.16 -12.46
CA ASN A 84 2.18 0.87 -11.69
C ASN A 84 1.91 0.49 -10.22
N ILE A 85 0.67 0.56 -9.72
CA ILE A 85 0.37 0.34 -8.31
C ILE A 85 0.83 -1.05 -7.82
N CYS A 86 1.51 -1.07 -6.67
CA CYS A 86 1.93 -2.29 -5.97
C CYS A 86 1.45 -2.26 -4.52
N THR A 87 2.14 -1.55 -3.61
CA THR A 87 1.57 -1.24 -2.28
C THR A 87 0.37 -0.32 -2.46
N ALA A 88 -0.74 -0.64 -1.81
CA ALA A 88 -1.99 0.12 -1.85
C ALA A 88 -2.33 0.60 -0.43
N GLN A 89 -3.58 0.38 0.02
CA GLN A 89 -4.09 0.87 1.31
C GLN A 89 -4.96 -0.20 2.00
N VAL A 90 -4.47 -1.45 2.04
CA VAL A 90 -5.26 -2.63 2.45
C VAL A 90 -5.78 -2.49 3.88
N LEU A 91 -4.93 -2.18 4.86
CA LEU A 91 -5.35 -2.02 6.26
C LEU A 91 -6.49 -1.01 6.42
N LEU A 92 -6.44 0.11 5.67
CA LEU A 92 -7.46 1.15 5.75
C LEU A 92 -8.75 0.74 5.01
N GLY A 93 -8.62 -0.10 3.98
CA GLY A 93 -9.76 -0.78 3.34
C GLY A 93 -10.43 -1.78 4.30
N VAL A 94 -9.64 -2.50 5.10
CA VAL A 94 -10.14 -3.40 6.16
C VAL A 94 -10.87 -2.58 7.23
N ILE A 95 -10.30 -1.49 7.75
CA ILE A 95 -10.97 -0.63 8.73
C ILE A 95 -12.30 -0.10 8.19
N ALA A 96 -12.33 0.40 6.94
CA ALA A 96 -13.56 0.88 6.32
C ALA A 96 -14.60 -0.25 6.11
N GLY A 97 -14.15 -1.46 5.77
CA GLY A 97 -15.00 -2.65 5.70
C GLY A 97 -15.60 -3.02 7.05
N CYS A 98 -14.78 -3.03 8.11
CA CYS A 98 -15.22 -3.28 9.48
C CYS A 98 -16.19 -2.21 9.98
N TYR A 99 -16.00 -0.94 9.64
CA TYR A 99 -16.96 0.14 9.94
C TYR A 99 -18.32 -0.15 9.29
N ALA A 100 -18.34 -0.58 8.02
CA ALA A 100 -19.58 -0.96 7.35
C ALA A 100 -20.24 -2.22 7.95
N VAL A 101 -19.45 -3.20 8.38
CA VAL A 101 -19.94 -4.41 9.08
C VAL A 101 -20.53 -4.05 10.45
N TYR A 102 -19.87 -3.19 11.22
CA TYR A 102 -20.31 -2.81 12.56
C TYR A 102 -21.63 -2.05 12.56
N HIS A 103 -21.74 -1.06 11.67
CA HIS A 103 -22.93 -0.22 11.60
C HIS A 103 -24.06 -0.84 10.79
N GLY A 104 -23.75 -1.71 9.83
CA GLY A 104 -24.72 -2.24 8.88
C GLY A 104 -25.41 -1.14 8.04
N PRO A 105 -26.39 -1.50 7.20
CA PRO A 105 -27.11 -0.53 6.39
C PRO A 105 -27.89 0.50 7.23
N ASP A 106 -28.46 0.09 8.37
CA ASP A 106 -29.28 0.97 9.20
C ASP A 106 -28.47 1.96 10.04
N GLY A 107 -27.37 1.52 10.66
CA GLY A 107 -26.45 2.43 11.35
C GLY A 107 -25.87 3.48 10.40
N LEU A 108 -25.46 3.06 9.19
CA LEU A 108 -25.00 4.00 8.17
C LEU A 108 -26.11 4.98 7.72
N ARG A 109 -27.37 4.53 7.61
CA ARG A 109 -28.52 5.42 7.33
C ARG A 109 -28.71 6.43 8.46
N ILE A 110 -28.60 6.01 9.73
CA ILE A 110 -28.70 6.91 10.89
C ILE A 110 -27.63 8.00 10.79
N ILE A 111 -26.37 7.61 10.59
CA ILE A 111 -25.24 8.53 10.50
C ILE A 111 -25.43 9.51 9.34
N ALA A 112 -25.73 9.00 8.13
CA ALA A 112 -25.91 9.85 6.97
C ALA A 112 -27.11 10.81 7.12
N LYS A 113 -28.24 10.35 7.68
CA LYS A 113 -29.42 11.20 7.95
C LYS A 113 -29.10 12.27 8.97
N ARG A 114 -28.34 11.94 10.03
CA ARG A 114 -27.94 12.90 11.06
C ARG A 114 -27.07 14.01 10.48
N ILE A 115 -26.03 13.66 9.70
CA ILE A 115 -25.16 14.63 9.03
C ILE A 115 -25.99 15.55 8.13
N HIS A 116 -26.86 14.96 7.30
CA HIS A 116 -27.69 15.72 6.37
C HIS A 116 -28.69 16.64 7.10
N ARG A 117 -29.34 16.14 8.16
CA ARG A 117 -30.26 16.91 9.00
C ARG A 117 -29.58 18.10 9.65
N MET A 118 -28.41 17.91 10.26
CA MET A 118 -27.63 19.01 10.85
C MET A 118 -27.23 20.04 9.80
N THR A 119 -26.88 19.61 8.60
CA THR A 119 -26.56 20.52 7.49
C THR A 119 -27.79 21.31 7.03
N GLY A 120 -28.97 20.67 7.00
CA GLY A 120 -30.23 21.33 6.72
C GLY A 120 -30.61 22.36 7.78
N ILE A 121 -30.44 22.01 9.06
CA ILE A 121 -30.65 22.94 10.18
C ILE A 121 -29.71 24.13 10.05
N LEU A 122 -28.41 23.89 9.89
CA LEU A 122 -27.42 24.96 9.67
C LEU A 122 -27.83 25.89 8.54
N ALA A 123 -28.20 25.32 7.37
CA ALA A 123 -28.61 26.08 6.20
C ALA A 123 -29.82 26.97 6.48
N GLU A 124 -30.84 26.47 7.19
CA GLU A 124 -32.04 27.25 7.49
C GLU A 124 -31.74 28.37 8.50
N GLY A 125 -31.02 28.08 9.58
CA GLY A 125 -30.68 29.12 10.56
C GLY A 125 -29.74 30.19 9.99
N LEU A 126 -28.87 29.85 9.02
CA LEU A 126 -28.10 30.83 8.27
C LEU A 126 -29.01 31.76 7.45
N LYS A 127 -30.03 31.21 6.78
CA LYS A 127 -31.01 32.01 6.02
C LYS A 127 -31.85 32.90 6.92
N GLU A 128 -32.34 32.39 8.05
CA GLU A 128 -33.08 33.18 9.05
C GLU A 128 -32.22 34.32 9.62
N SER A 129 -30.91 34.09 9.73
CA SER A 129 -29.92 35.11 10.09
C SER A 129 -29.52 36.05 8.95
N GLY A 130 -30.20 36.00 7.79
CA GLY A 130 -29.92 36.84 6.63
C GLY A 130 -28.63 36.50 5.87
N ILE A 131 -28.05 35.32 6.08
CA ILE A 131 -26.83 34.85 5.42
C ILE A 131 -27.19 33.99 4.19
N PRO A 132 -26.86 34.42 2.97
CA PRO A 132 -27.19 33.67 1.76
C PRO A 132 -26.43 32.35 1.67
N VAL A 133 -27.18 31.25 1.50
CA VAL A 133 -26.66 29.92 1.17
C VAL A 133 -26.84 29.67 -0.33
N GLU A 134 -25.74 29.50 -1.06
CA GLU A 134 -25.76 29.37 -2.53
C GLU A 134 -26.27 27.99 -2.99
N ASN A 135 -25.98 26.95 -2.21
CA ASN A 135 -26.40 25.58 -2.53
C ASN A 135 -27.91 25.41 -2.35
N LYS A 136 -28.62 25.16 -3.45
CA LYS A 136 -30.01 24.71 -3.40
C LYS A 136 -30.12 23.25 -2.93
N ASN A 137 -29.17 22.43 -3.37
CA ASN A 137 -29.11 21.00 -3.06
C ASN A 137 -27.75 20.65 -2.44
N PHE A 138 -27.75 19.81 -1.42
CA PHE A 138 -26.55 19.45 -0.67
C PHE A 138 -26.77 18.16 0.13
N PHE A 139 -25.67 17.48 0.46
CA PHE A 139 -25.63 16.44 1.49
C PHE A 139 -25.17 17.04 2.82
N ASP A 140 -23.88 17.39 2.90
CA ASP A 140 -23.20 17.83 4.13
C ASP A 140 -22.41 19.14 3.97
N THR A 141 -22.43 19.74 2.78
CA THR A 141 -21.56 20.85 2.43
C THR A 141 -22.36 22.04 1.90
N LEU A 142 -22.10 23.21 2.48
CA LEU A 142 -22.70 24.49 2.12
C LEU A 142 -21.62 25.49 1.67
N THR A 143 -21.99 26.38 0.77
CA THR A 143 -21.23 27.55 0.35
C THR A 143 -22.08 28.77 0.62
N THR A 144 -21.53 29.72 1.37
CA THR A 144 -22.21 30.96 1.75
C THR A 144 -21.54 32.15 1.08
N LEU A 145 -22.37 33.09 0.59
CA LEU A 145 -21.89 34.35 0.03
C LEU A 145 -21.84 35.37 1.16
N THR A 146 -20.65 35.64 1.68
CA THR A 146 -20.44 36.55 2.82
C THR A 146 -19.83 37.90 2.40
N GLY A 147 -19.41 38.04 1.14
CA GLY A 147 -18.96 39.30 0.58
C GLY A 147 -17.74 39.85 1.31
N GLU A 148 -17.72 41.15 1.59
CA GLU A 148 -16.63 41.81 2.32
C GLU A 148 -16.45 41.27 3.74
N ARG A 149 -17.49 40.70 4.35
CA ARG A 149 -17.44 40.11 5.71
C ARG A 149 -16.72 38.76 5.77
N SER A 150 -16.40 38.14 4.62
CA SER A 150 -15.79 36.80 4.56
C SER A 150 -14.54 36.68 5.43
N LYS A 151 -13.69 37.71 5.40
CA LYS A 151 -12.45 37.73 6.19
C LYS A 151 -12.73 37.76 7.69
N ALA A 152 -13.59 38.66 8.15
CA ALA A 152 -13.94 38.81 9.56
C ALA A 152 -14.62 37.54 10.11
N ILE A 153 -15.57 36.97 9.36
CA ILE A 153 -16.24 35.71 9.74
C ILE A 153 -15.23 34.57 9.84
N TYR A 154 -14.30 34.47 8.88
CA TYR A 154 -13.25 33.45 8.92
C TYR A 154 -12.34 33.60 10.14
N GLU A 155 -11.90 34.82 10.46
CA GLU A 155 -11.06 35.10 11.62
C GLU A 155 -11.79 34.80 12.94
N ASN A 156 -13.10 35.12 13.02
CA ASN A 156 -13.94 34.77 14.17
C ASN A 156 -14.11 33.25 14.31
N ALA A 157 -14.29 32.52 13.20
CA ALA A 157 -14.33 31.06 13.19
C ALA A 157 -13.02 30.47 13.76
N LEU A 158 -11.87 30.97 13.29
CA LEU A 158 -10.56 30.54 13.79
C LEU A 158 -10.40 30.81 15.29
N ALA A 159 -10.85 31.97 15.79
CA ALA A 159 -10.83 32.29 17.22
C ALA A 159 -11.72 31.36 18.07
N LYS A 160 -12.64 30.63 17.44
CA LYS A 160 -13.47 29.57 18.07
C LYS A 160 -12.94 28.15 17.82
N GLY A 161 -11.78 28.00 17.19
CA GLY A 161 -11.21 26.69 16.87
C GLY A 161 -11.89 26.01 15.66
N ILE A 162 -12.56 26.76 14.80
CA ILE A 162 -13.28 26.25 13.62
C ILE A 162 -12.55 26.66 12.34
N ASN A 163 -12.21 25.69 11.51
CA ASN A 163 -11.67 25.92 10.17
C ASN A 163 -12.79 25.89 9.12
N LEU A 164 -12.89 26.96 8.33
CA LEU A 164 -13.78 27.03 7.17
C LEU A 164 -12.97 26.94 5.88
N ARG A 165 -13.61 26.55 4.77
CA ARG A 165 -12.97 26.59 3.45
C ARG A 165 -13.12 27.99 2.85
N LYS A 166 -12.01 28.68 2.58
CA LYS A 166 -12.04 29.91 1.77
C LYS A 166 -12.28 29.58 0.29
N ILE A 167 -13.20 30.29 -0.36
CA ILE A 167 -13.48 30.15 -1.80
C ILE A 167 -13.42 31.53 -2.43
N GLY A 168 -12.27 31.86 -3.04
CA GLY A 168 -12.00 33.23 -3.47
C GLY A 168 -11.96 34.20 -2.28
N SER A 169 -12.37 35.45 -2.50
CA SER A 169 -12.37 36.50 -1.47
C SER A 169 -13.73 36.73 -0.79
N SER A 170 -14.82 36.17 -1.32
CA SER A 170 -16.19 36.55 -0.94
C SER A 170 -17.09 35.39 -0.50
N LYS A 171 -16.58 34.15 -0.51
CA LYS A 171 -17.34 32.95 -0.17
C LYS A 171 -16.63 32.08 0.85
N LEU A 172 -17.42 31.43 1.70
CA LEU A 172 -16.97 30.47 2.70
C LEU A 172 -17.72 29.14 2.50
N GLY A 173 -16.96 28.05 2.51
CA GLY A 173 -17.46 26.68 2.50
C GLY A 173 -17.48 26.08 3.90
N ILE A 174 -18.55 25.36 4.22
CA ILE A 174 -18.75 24.64 5.48
C ILE A 174 -19.10 23.20 5.12
N THR A 175 -18.34 22.24 5.63
CA THR A 175 -18.64 20.80 5.49
C THR A 175 -18.82 20.23 6.89
N LEU A 176 -19.98 19.65 7.16
CA LEU A 176 -20.27 18.96 8.41
C LEU A 176 -19.97 17.46 8.29
N ASP A 177 -19.84 16.81 9.43
CA ASP A 177 -19.50 15.39 9.49
C ASP A 177 -20.16 14.68 10.68
N GLU A 178 -19.74 13.43 10.91
CA GLU A 178 -20.31 12.57 11.95
C GLU A 178 -20.13 13.14 13.36
N THR A 179 -19.07 13.92 13.60
CA THR A 179 -18.71 14.47 14.91
C THR A 179 -19.48 15.73 15.27
N THR A 180 -20.06 16.41 14.29
CA THR A 180 -20.78 17.68 14.48
C THR A 180 -21.90 17.52 15.51
N SER A 181 -21.97 18.41 16.49
CA SER A 181 -22.98 18.47 17.55
C SER A 181 -24.00 19.60 17.30
N ALA A 182 -25.05 19.68 18.12
CA ALA A 182 -26.01 20.79 18.05
C ALA A 182 -25.37 22.11 18.48
N GLU A 183 -24.46 22.04 19.44
CA GLU A 183 -23.66 23.14 19.97
C GLU A 183 -22.76 23.74 18.87
N ASP A 184 -22.14 22.90 18.05
CA ASP A 184 -21.34 23.35 16.90
C ASP A 184 -22.16 24.16 15.90
N ILE A 185 -23.41 23.76 15.64
CA ILE A 185 -24.34 24.51 14.77
C ILE A 185 -24.64 25.90 15.34
N GLN A 186 -24.91 26.00 16.65
CA GLN A 186 -25.16 27.29 17.29
C GLN A 186 -23.93 28.19 17.27
N ILE A 187 -22.74 27.62 17.49
CA ILE A 187 -21.47 28.36 17.37
C ILE A 187 -21.31 28.88 15.93
N LEU A 188 -21.56 28.05 14.92
CA LEU A 188 -21.50 28.45 13.52
C LEU A 188 -22.49 29.59 13.22
N TRP A 189 -23.75 29.52 13.66
CA TRP A 189 -24.68 30.65 13.47
C TRP A 189 -24.17 31.93 14.10
N LYS A 190 -23.65 31.85 15.33
CA LYS A 190 -23.07 33.01 16.03
C LYS A 190 -21.87 33.60 15.29
N VAL A 191 -21.01 32.75 14.72
CA VAL A 191 -19.84 33.16 13.92
C VAL A 191 -20.27 33.92 12.65
N PHE A 192 -21.34 33.48 12.01
CA PHE A 192 -21.81 34.09 10.75
C PHE A 192 -22.75 35.29 10.93
N SER A 193 -23.57 35.32 11.98
CA SER A 193 -24.56 36.39 12.21
C SER A 193 -24.04 37.52 13.10
N GLU A 194 -23.03 37.26 13.94
CA GLU A 194 -22.58 38.14 15.03
C GLU A 194 -23.70 38.59 16.00
N SER A 195 -24.86 37.90 15.95
CA SER A 195 -26.04 38.17 16.78
C SER A 195 -26.07 37.25 18.00
N ASN A 196 -26.59 37.77 19.12
CA ASN A 196 -26.97 36.94 20.27
C ASN A 196 -28.42 36.42 20.16
N ASP A 197 -29.22 37.01 19.27
CA ASP A 197 -30.54 36.49 18.90
C ASP A 197 -30.33 35.42 17.81
N LEU A 198 -30.23 34.17 18.25
CA LEU A 198 -29.95 33.01 17.40
C LEU A 198 -31.25 32.31 17.01
N PRO A 199 -31.30 31.68 15.82
CA PRO A 199 -32.41 30.83 15.44
C PRO A 199 -32.73 29.73 16.47
N SER A 200 -34.01 29.39 16.59
CA SER A 200 -34.45 28.31 17.47
C SER A 200 -34.14 26.95 16.84
N LEU A 201 -33.05 26.31 17.28
CA LEU A 201 -32.66 24.98 16.80
C LEU A 201 -33.80 23.98 16.92
N LYS A 202 -34.54 24.01 18.04
CA LYS A 202 -35.67 23.09 18.28
C LYS A 202 -36.81 23.28 17.28
N GLU A 203 -37.11 24.53 16.89
CA GLU A 203 -38.18 24.82 15.93
C GLU A 203 -37.79 24.37 14.52
N ILE A 204 -36.57 24.73 14.07
CA ILE A 204 -36.05 24.30 12.76
C ILE A 204 -35.99 22.78 12.68
N ASP A 205 -35.55 22.13 13.76
CA ASP A 205 -35.46 20.69 13.86
C ASP A 205 -36.85 20.00 13.85
N SER A 206 -37.83 20.59 14.54
CA SER A 206 -39.23 20.13 14.48
C SER A 206 -39.81 20.24 13.07
N ASP A 207 -39.54 21.34 12.38
CA ASP A 207 -39.96 21.51 10.99
C ASP A 207 -39.25 20.51 10.05
N PHE A 208 -37.98 20.17 10.31
CA PHE A 208 -37.27 19.13 9.58
C PHE A 208 -37.92 17.75 9.75
N THR A 209 -38.18 17.36 11.00
CA THR A 209 -38.77 16.05 11.32
C THR A 209 -40.22 15.90 10.86
N SER A 210 -40.98 16.99 10.81
CA SER A 210 -42.37 16.99 10.33
C SER A 210 -42.50 16.77 8.82
N GLY A 211 -41.41 16.91 8.05
CA GLY A 211 -41.42 16.76 6.59
C GLY A 211 -42.15 17.88 5.84
N LYS A 212 -42.43 19.02 6.49
CA LYS A 212 -43.12 20.18 5.89
C LYS A 212 -42.34 20.85 4.75
N LYS A 213 -41.01 20.70 4.74
CA LYS A 213 -40.10 21.26 3.72
C LYS A 213 -39.19 20.16 3.17
N ASP A 214 -38.87 20.23 1.88
CA ASP A 214 -37.80 19.42 1.28
C ASP A 214 -36.45 20.05 1.65
N TYR A 215 -35.60 19.32 2.37
CA TYR A 215 -34.29 19.83 2.78
C TYR A 215 -33.18 19.21 1.92
N GLY A 216 -32.61 20.00 1.01
CA GLY A 216 -31.30 19.77 0.38
C GLY A 216 -31.16 18.59 -0.61
N ILE A 217 -31.83 17.45 -0.44
CA ILE A 217 -31.77 16.33 -1.39
C ILE A 217 -33.08 16.26 -2.20
N PRO A 218 -33.04 16.51 -3.53
CA PRO A 218 -34.22 16.38 -4.37
C PRO A 218 -34.84 14.98 -4.31
N LYS A 219 -36.18 14.89 -4.28
CA LYS A 219 -36.91 13.60 -4.24
C LYS A 219 -36.44 12.58 -5.28
N LYS A 220 -36.15 13.03 -6.50
CA LYS A 220 -35.65 12.18 -7.61
C LYS A 220 -34.24 11.62 -7.40
N LEU A 221 -33.47 12.19 -6.46
CA LEU A 221 -32.11 11.79 -6.13
C LEU A 221 -32.05 11.02 -4.80
N ILE A 222 -33.17 10.82 -4.11
CA ILE A 222 -33.20 9.99 -2.91
C ILE A 222 -32.99 8.53 -3.33
N ARG A 223 -32.09 7.83 -2.63
CA ARG A 223 -31.82 6.42 -2.82
C ARG A 223 -33.01 5.59 -2.35
N ASN A 224 -33.52 4.74 -3.23
CA ASN A 224 -34.55 3.75 -2.91
C ASN A 224 -34.03 2.30 -2.96
N SER A 225 -32.86 2.07 -3.55
CA SER A 225 -32.24 0.74 -3.61
C SER A 225 -31.59 0.34 -2.29
N ASP A 226 -31.70 -0.92 -1.92
CA ASP A 226 -30.96 -1.49 -0.79
C ASP A 226 -29.45 -1.57 -1.03
N PHE A 227 -28.70 -1.79 0.04
CA PHE A 227 -27.26 -2.02 0.05
C PHE A 227 -26.88 -2.80 1.30
N LEU A 228 -25.71 -3.45 1.26
CA LEU A 228 -25.18 -4.25 2.37
C LEU A 228 -26.18 -5.30 2.87
N THR A 229 -26.88 -5.95 1.93
CA THR A 229 -27.90 -6.97 2.20
C THR A 229 -27.29 -8.31 2.60
N HIS A 230 -26.00 -8.52 2.36
CA HIS A 230 -25.30 -9.75 2.76
C HIS A 230 -25.26 -9.87 4.31
N PRO A 231 -25.48 -11.06 4.90
CA PRO A 231 -25.58 -11.22 6.35
C PRO A 231 -24.36 -10.78 7.15
N VAL A 232 -23.16 -10.80 6.57
CA VAL A 232 -21.94 -10.24 7.20
C VAL A 232 -22.17 -8.82 7.74
N PHE A 233 -23.01 -8.00 7.10
CA PHE A 233 -23.30 -6.62 7.53
C PHE A 233 -24.39 -6.50 8.61
N ASN A 234 -24.94 -7.63 9.06
CA ASN A 234 -26.03 -7.70 10.04
C ASN A 234 -25.71 -8.64 11.22
N MET A 235 -24.66 -9.47 11.16
CA MET A 235 -24.31 -10.44 12.21
C MET A 235 -23.41 -9.88 13.33
N TYR A 236 -22.63 -8.84 13.07
CA TYR A 236 -21.54 -8.41 13.95
C TYR A 236 -21.71 -6.98 14.53
N GLN A 237 -22.94 -6.60 14.86
CA GLN A 237 -23.28 -5.23 15.28
C GLN A 237 -23.10 -4.95 16.79
N SER A 238 -22.90 -6.00 17.61
CA SER A 238 -22.49 -5.81 19.00
C SER A 238 -20.96 -5.78 19.11
N GLU A 239 -20.41 -5.03 20.07
CA GLU A 239 -18.96 -4.94 20.28
C GLU A 239 -18.32 -6.32 20.51
N THR A 240 -18.98 -7.21 21.27
CA THR A 240 -18.50 -8.58 21.47
C THR A 240 -18.50 -9.41 20.18
N ALA A 241 -19.54 -9.28 19.34
CA ALA A 241 -19.61 -9.99 18.07
C ALA A 241 -18.54 -9.50 17.09
N MET A 242 -18.33 -8.17 17.01
CA MET A 242 -17.27 -7.58 16.19
C MET A 242 -15.88 -8.00 16.68
N LEU A 243 -15.62 -7.94 17.99
CA LEU A 243 -14.35 -8.39 18.57
C LEU A 243 -14.03 -9.84 18.17
N ARG A 244 -15.03 -10.74 18.28
CA ARG A 244 -14.88 -12.14 17.88
C ARG A 244 -14.66 -12.29 16.38
N TYR A 245 -15.36 -11.51 15.56
CA TYR A 245 -15.17 -11.53 14.11
C TYR A 245 -13.77 -11.08 13.68
N LEU A 246 -13.27 -9.98 14.25
CA LEU A 246 -11.91 -9.50 14.00
C LEU A 246 -10.88 -10.56 14.43
N ARG A 247 -11.07 -11.16 15.61
CA ARG A 247 -10.18 -12.22 16.08
C ARG A 247 -10.20 -13.45 15.19
N TYR A 248 -11.39 -13.88 14.76
CA TYR A 248 -11.59 -14.99 13.84
C TYR A 248 -10.85 -14.78 12.51
N LEU A 249 -10.92 -13.57 11.93
CA LEU A 249 -10.16 -13.24 10.72
C LEU A 249 -8.65 -13.20 10.99
N GLN A 250 -8.23 -12.59 12.10
CA GLN A 250 -6.81 -12.52 12.48
C GLN A 250 -6.18 -13.90 12.64
N ASP A 251 -6.89 -14.87 13.24
CA ASP A 251 -6.36 -16.22 13.46
C ASP A 251 -6.14 -17.00 12.14
N LYS A 252 -6.78 -16.58 11.03
CA LYS A 252 -6.57 -17.16 9.69
C LYS A 252 -5.30 -16.65 9.01
N ASP A 253 -4.80 -15.49 9.39
CA ASP A 253 -3.67 -14.85 8.71
C ASP A 253 -2.37 -15.10 9.47
N ILE A 254 -1.35 -15.64 8.79
CA ILE A 254 -0.01 -15.70 9.35
C ILE A 254 0.64 -14.31 9.28
N ALA A 255 1.18 -13.83 10.40
CA ALA A 255 1.79 -12.52 10.54
C ALA A 255 3.10 -12.60 11.35
N LEU A 256 3.79 -11.45 11.49
CA LEU A 256 5.11 -11.35 12.12
C LEU A 256 5.10 -11.65 13.63
N ASP A 257 3.92 -11.69 14.27
CA ASP A 257 3.77 -12.13 15.65
C ASP A 257 3.80 -13.67 15.82
N LYS A 258 3.81 -14.43 14.71
CA LYS A 258 3.91 -15.89 14.70
C LYS A 258 5.27 -16.40 14.25
N SER A 259 5.79 -15.90 13.13
CA SER A 259 7.01 -16.40 12.49
C SER A 259 7.61 -15.37 11.57
N MET A 260 8.89 -15.56 11.22
CA MET A 260 9.52 -14.86 10.10
C MET A 260 8.70 -15.02 8.81
N ILE A 261 8.56 -13.92 8.06
CA ILE A 261 7.98 -13.89 6.72
C ILE A 261 9.09 -13.43 5.76
N PRO A 262 9.90 -14.34 5.19
CA PRO A 262 11.15 -13.98 4.51
C PRO A 262 10.95 -13.57 3.05
N LEU A 263 10.00 -12.66 2.79
CA LEU A 263 9.69 -12.17 1.45
C LEU A 263 10.81 -11.29 0.91
N GLY A 264 11.56 -11.78 -0.09
CA GLY A 264 12.52 -11.00 -0.86
C GLY A 264 11.93 -9.71 -1.43
N SER A 265 12.71 -8.63 -1.38
CA SER A 265 12.35 -7.27 -1.74
C SER A 265 11.19 -6.67 -0.94
N CYS A 266 10.82 -7.22 0.22
CA CYS A 266 9.76 -6.68 1.07
C CYS A 266 10.26 -6.14 2.40
N THR A 267 11.42 -6.56 2.87
CA THR A 267 12.00 -6.18 4.18
C THR A 267 10.97 -6.28 5.30
N MET A 268 10.52 -7.50 5.60
CA MET A 268 9.55 -7.81 6.66
C MET A 268 10.16 -7.69 8.07
N LYS A 269 10.68 -6.51 8.40
CA LYS A 269 11.34 -6.21 9.68
C LYS A 269 10.33 -5.88 10.78
N LEU A 270 10.83 -5.71 12.00
CA LEU A 270 10.03 -5.27 13.14
C LEU A 270 9.31 -3.94 12.86
N ASN A 271 8.01 -3.90 13.14
CA ASN A 271 7.24 -2.66 13.31
C ASN A 271 7.06 -2.44 14.82
N ALA A 272 7.95 -1.67 15.45
CA ALA A 272 8.04 -1.67 16.90
C ALA A 272 6.84 -0.95 17.54
N THR A 273 6.35 -1.45 18.68
CA THR A 273 5.21 -0.83 19.39
C THR A 273 5.45 0.66 19.68
N SER A 274 6.66 1.03 20.11
CA SER A 274 7.03 2.43 20.35
C SER A 274 6.97 3.32 19.11
N GLU A 275 7.20 2.76 17.92
CA GLU A 275 7.09 3.46 16.64
C GLU A 275 5.62 3.62 16.21
N MET A 276 4.78 2.65 16.56
CA MET A 276 3.36 2.60 16.19
C MET A 276 2.47 3.49 17.06
N VAL A 277 2.77 3.64 18.36
CA VAL A 277 1.93 4.38 19.32
C VAL A 277 1.54 5.79 18.85
N PRO A 278 2.43 6.62 18.28
CA PRO A 278 2.08 7.99 17.93
C PRO A 278 1.00 8.14 16.84
N ILE A 279 0.77 7.14 15.99
CA ILE A 279 -0.16 7.30 14.86
C ILE A 279 -1.63 7.42 15.32
N SER A 280 -1.94 7.05 16.57
CA SER A 280 -3.26 7.19 17.18
C SER A 280 -3.39 8.41 18.09
N TRP A 281 -2.34 9.21 18.25
CA TRP A 281 -2.44 10.46 19.01
C TRP A 281 -3.31 11.47 18.26
N PRO A 282 -4.28 12.12 18.92
CA PRO A 282 -5.15 13.11 18.28
C PRO A 282 -4.41 14.20 17.51
N GLU A 283 -3.25 14.62 18.02
CA GLU A 283 -2.37 15.63 17.41
C GLU A 283 -1.84 15.22 16.03
N PHE A 284 -1.82 13.91 15.72
CA PHE A 284 -1.51 13.38 14.40
C PHE A 284 -2.78 12.90 13.68
N SER A 285 -3.62 12.12 14.34
CA SER A 285 -4.76 11.45 13.70
C SER A 285 -5.89 12.41 13.28
N ASN A 286 -6.07 13.53 13.98
CA ASN A 286 -7.27 14.38 13.86
C ASN A 286 -7.01 15.74 13.19
N ILE A 287 -5.88 15.91 12.51
CA ILE A 287 -5.59 17.15 11.76
C ILE A 287 -6.06 17.00 10.31
N HIS A 288 -6.81 17.99 9.82
CA HIS A 288 -7.22 18.06 8.42
C HIS A 288 -6.03 18.44 7.51
N PRO A 289 -5.81 17.80 6.35
CA PRO A 289 -4.64 18.05 5.47
C PRO A 289 -4.48 19.50 5.00
N PHE A 290 -5.56 20.27 5.00
CA PHE A 290 -5.59 21.67 4.57
C PHE A 290 -5.86 22.65 5.72
N ALA A 291 -5.55 22.24 6.96
CA ALA A 291 -5.57 23.13 8.10
C ALA A 291 -4.56 24.29 7.91
N PRO A 292 -4.83 25.49 8.45
CA PRO A 292 -3.88 26.60 8.47
C PRO A 292 -2.51 26.21 9.03
N GLU A 293 -1.44 26.79 8.47
CA GLU A 293 -0.05 26.44 8.79
C GLU A 293 0.29 26.58 10.28
N ASN A 294 -0.28 27.57 10.97
CA ASN A 294 -0.06 27.78 12.40
C ASN A 294 -0.72 26.72 13.30
N GLN A 295 -1.51 25.80 12.73
CA GLN A 295 -2.11 24.67 13.43
C GLN A 295 -1.35 23.37 13.19
N THR A 296 -0.32 23.39 12.32
CA THR A 296 0.36 22.19 11.83
C THR A 296 1.87 22.24 12.08
N GLU A 297 2.36 23.16 12.92
CA GLU A 297 3.78 23.36 13.21
C GLU A 297 4.49 22.07 13.66
N GLY A 298 3.82 21.23 14.48
CA GLY A 298 4.33 19.92 14.90
C GLY A 298 4.55 18.96 13.73
N TYR A 299 3.60 18.92 12.78
CA TYR A 299 3.75 18.15 11.54
C TYR A 299 4.87 18.70 10.66
N MET A 300 4.96 20.02 10.51
CA MET A 300 6.00 20.66 9.70
C MET A 300 7.39 20.38 10.27
N LYS A 301 7.53 20.38 11.59
CA LYS A 301 8.77 19.96 12.26
C LYS A 301 9.07 18.49 12.03
N LEU A 302 8.09 17.59 12.19
CA LEU A 302 8.25 16.15 11.95
C LEU A 302 8.73 15.86 10.53
N ILE A 303 8.06 16.46 9.54
CA ILE A 303 8.36 16.30 8.11
C ILE A 303 9.77 16.82 7.82
N SER A 304 10.08 18.05 8.23
CA SER A 304 11.41 18.64 8.04
C SER A 304 12.52 17.82 8.72
N ASP A 305 12.32 17.35 9.94
CA ASP A 305 13.31 16.52 10.63
C ASP A 305 13.54 15.20 9.86
N LEU A 306 12.45 14.55 9.41
CA LEU A 306 12.54 13.31 8.65
C LEU A 306 13.20 13.50 7.28
N GLU A 307 12.87 14.56 6.54
CA GLU A 307 13.52 14.92 5.28
C GLU A 307 15.04 15.09 5.48
N ASN A 308 15.45 15.80 6.52
CA ASN A 308 16.86 15.98 6.87
C ASN A 308 17.56 14.66 7.22
N TYR A 309 16.88 13.73 7.90
CA TYR A 309 17.44 12.40 8.17
C TYR A 309 17.59 11.59 6.90
N LEU A 310 16.58 11.58 6.03
CA LEU A 310 16.62 10.86 4.76
C LEU A 310 17.71 11.43 3.84
N ILE A 311 17.91 12.75 3.79
CA ILE A 311 19.04 13.41 3.14
C ILE A 311 20.37 12.87 3.67
N LYS A 312 20.55 12.82 5.00
CA LYS A 312 21.78 12.31 5.61
C LYS A 312 22.00 10.82 5.37
N ILE A 313 20.94 10.01 5.30
CA ILE A 313 21.05 8.56 5.06
C ILE A 313 21.42 8.29 3.60
N THR A 314 20.82 9.04 2.67
CA THR A 314 20.92 8.75 1.24
C THR A 314 21.99 9.56 0.51
N GLY A 315 22.38 10.73 1.02
CA GLY A 315 23.35 11.63 0.41
C GLY A 315 22.81 12.48 -0.75
N PHE A 316 21.49 12.62 -0.86
CA PHE A 316 20.84 13.58 -1.77
C PHE A 316 20.75 14.98 -1.16
N ASP A 317 20.34 15.96 -1.97
CA ASP A 317 20.33 17.37 -1.58
C ASP A 317 18.94 17.84 -1.14
N ALA A 318 17.88 17.20 -1.64
CA ALA A 318 16.49 17.49 -1.28
C ALA A 318 15.64 16.22 -1.18
N VAL A 319 14.54 16.27 -0.44
CA VAL A 319 13.54 15.20 -0.36
C VAL A 319 12.14 15.77 -0.62
N SER A 320 11.31 15.03 -1.35
CA SER A 320 9.87 15.29 -1.42
C SER A 320 9.11 14.16 -0.73
N MET A 321 8.29 14.51 0.26
CA MET A 321 7.47 13.57 1.03
C MET A 321 6.12 13.23 0.34
N GLN A 322 5.77 13.88 -0.77
CA GLN A 322 4.43 13.78 -1.37
C GLN A 322 4.04 12.36 -1.85
N PRO A 323 4.92 11.56 -2.49
CA PRO A 323 4.51 10.27 -3.03
C PRO A 323 4.17 9.24 -1.93
N ASN A 324 2.95 8.70 -1.97
CA ASN A 324 2.39 7.81 -0.95
C ASN A 324 2.59 6.30 -1.20
N SER A 325 3.53 5.92 -2.07
CA SER A 325 3.97 4.54 -2.29
C SER A 325 5.26 4.54 -3.09
N GLY A 326 6.00 3.42 -3.12
CA GLY A 326 7.24 3.33 -3.89
C GLY A 326 7.04 3.56 -5.38
N ALA A 327 6.01 2.96 -5.97
CA ALA A 327 5.63 3.18 -7.37
C ALA A 327 5.24 4.64 -7.67
N GLN A 328 4.60 5.35 -6.72
CA GLN A 328 4.38 6.78 -6.86
C GLN A 328 5.67 7.59 -6.77
N GLY A 329 6.66 7.13 -5.98
CA GLY A 329 8.01 7.70 -5.95
C GLY A 329 8.73 7.54 -7.29
N GLU A 330 8.64 6.38 -7.93
CA GLU A 330 9.13 6.17 -9.30
C GLU A 330 8.50 7.12 -10.30
N TYR A 331 7.16 7.19 -10.30
CA TYR A 331 6.44 8.11 -11.18
C TYR A 331 6.85 9.57 -10.94
N ALA A 332 6.96 9.99 -9.68
CA ALA A 332 7.38 11.35 -9.32
C ALA A 332 8.82 11.67 -9.75
N GLY A 333 9.75 10.74 -9.53
CA GLY A 333 11.16 10.91 -9.92
C GLY A 333 11.34 10.97 -11.43
N LEU A 334 10.65 10.12 -12.19
CA LEU A 334 10.67 10.17 -13.65
C LEU A 334 9.99 11.42 -14.20
N LEU A 335 8.93 11.91 -13.55
CA LEU A 335 8.28 13.18 -13.90
C LEU A 335 9.23 14.37 -13.66
N ALA A 336 10.00 14.35 -12.56
CA ALA A 336 11.02 15.36 -12.30
C ALA A 336 12.12 15.34 -13.38
N ILE A 337 12.61 14.15 -13.77
CA ILE A 337 13.57 13.99 -14.88
C ILE A 337 13.00 14.53 -16.20
N HIS A 338 11.74 14.22 -16.50
CA HIS A 338 11.06 14.70 -17.72
C HIS A 338 10.98 16.22 -17.77
N ASN A 339 10.58 16.85 -16.65
CA ASN A 339 10.49 18.30 -16.55
C ASN A 339 11.87 18.97 -16.58
N TYR A 340 12.89 18.34 -15.99
CA TYR A 340 14.27 18.78 -16.09
C TYR A 340 14.75 18.81 -17.55
N HIS A 341 14.53 17.73 -18.32
CA HIS A 341 14.88 17.71 -19.75
C HIS A 341 14.14 18.78 -20.54
N LYS A 342 12.84 18.96 -20.30
CA LYS A 342 12.05 20.04 -20.93
C LYS A 342 12.59 21.43 -20.61
N SER A 343 13.01 21.68 -19.38
CA SER A 343 13.54 22.99 -18.96
C SER A 343 14.81 23.37 -19.72
N ARG A 344 15.58 22.39 -20.19
CA ARG A 344 16.81 22.56 -20.98
C ARG A 344 16.58 22.55 -22.49
N GLY A 345 15.32 22.54 -22.94
CA GLY A 345 14.97 22.42 -24.36
C GLY A 345 15.18 21.01 -24.93
N GLU A 346 15.37 20.00 -24.07
CA GLU A 346 15.63 18.61 -24.46
C GLU A 346 14.39 17.70 -24.29
N GLY A 347 13.19 18.24 -24.44
CA GLY A 347 11.92 17.53 -24.22
C GLY A 347 11.66 16.34 -25.15
N GLN A 348 12.47 16.17 -26.21
CA GLN A 348 12.47 14.98 -27.06
C GLN A 348 13.06 13.73 -26.39
N ARG A 349 13.80 13.89 -25.27
CA ARG A 349 14.36 12.79 -24.50
C ARG A 349 13.25 12.05 -23.78
N ASN A 350 12.89 10.87 -24.30
CA ASN A 350 11.80 10.05 -23.78
C ASN A 350 12.11 8.54 -23.73
N VAL A 351 13.36 8.12 -23.91
CA VAL A 351 13.77 6.71 -23.78
C VAL A 351 14.22 6.45 -22.34
N CYS A 352 13.63 5.45 -21.71
CA CYS A 352 14.02 4.95 -20.39
C CYS A 352 14.64 3.56 -20.53
N LEU A 353 15.93 3.44 -20.21
CA LEU A 353 16.63 2.16 -20.15
C LEU A 353 16.27 1.46 -18.84
N ILE A 354 15.93 0.17 -18.89
CA ILE A 354 15.49 -0.61 -17.73
C ILE A 354 16.12 -2.00 -17.79
N PRO A 355 16.93 -2.42 -16.82
CA PRO A 355 17.44 -3.79 -16.73
C PRO A 355 16.32 -4.83 -16.71
N SER A 356 16.53 -5.97 -17.34
CA SER A 356 15.57 -7.08 -17.34
C SER A 356 15.22 -7.58 -15.93
N SER A 357 16.12 -7.39 -14.97
CA SER A 357 15.95 -7.76 -13.56
C SER A 357 15.07 -6.77 -12.76
N ALA A 358 14.83 -5.56 -13.27
CA ALA A 358 14.10 -4.52 -12.54
C ALA A 358 12.69 -4.97 -12.15
N HIS A 359 12.19 -4.45 -11.03
CA HIS A 359 10.83 -4.67 -10.57
C HIS A 359 9.80 -4.21 -11.62
N GLY A 360 8.63 -4.84 -11.63
CA GLY A 360 7.61 -4.60 -12.66
C GLY A 360 6.98 -3.20 -12.58
N THR A 361 7.13 -2.51 -11.45
CA THR A 361 6.72 -1.10 -11.27
C THR A 361 7.54 -0.17 -12.15
N ASN A 362 8.86 -0.38 -12.27
CA ASN A 362 9.76 0.48 -13.03
C ASN A 362 9.28 0.70 -14.48
N PRO A 363 9.07 -0.35 -15.30
CA PRO A 363 8.56 -0.18 -16.65
C PRO A 363 7.11 0.34 -16.70
N ALA A 364 6.27 0.06 -15.71
CA ALA A 364 4.91 0.60 -15.63
C ALA A 364 4.92 2.12 -15.35
N SER A 365 5.76 2.58 -14.42
CA SER A 365 5.98 3.99 -14.07
C SER A 365 6.55 4.77 -15.25
N ALA A 366 7.52 4.20 -15.97
CA ALA A 366 8.06 4.79 -17.19
C ALA A 366 6.95 5.00 -18.26
N THR A 367 6.11 3.99 -18.50
CA THR A 367 4.96 4.11 -19.41
C THR A 367 3.99 5.21 -18.97
N MET A 368 3.70 5.32 -17.67
CA MET A 368 2.82 6.37 -17.13
C MET A 368 3.36 7.79 -17.37
N THR A 369 4.68 7.96 -17.42
CA THR A 369 5.34 9.22 -17.80
C THR A 369 5.51 9.41 -19.31
N SER A 370 4.88 8.55 -20.13
CA SER A 370 5.02 8.53 -21.59
C SER A 370 6.46 8.30 -22.09
N MET A 371 7.30 7.65 -21.28
CA MET A 371 8.63 7.21 -21.70
C MET A 371 8.54 5.86 -22.42
N LYS A 372 9.41 5.67 -23.42
CA LYS A 372 9.62 4.40 -24.10
C LYS A 372 10.62 3.55 -23.32
N SER A 373 10.12 2.50 -22.68
CA SER A 373 10.95 1.50 -22.00
C SER A 373 11.77 0.69 -23.01
N VAL A 374 13.08 0.59 -22.78
CA VAL A 374 14.01 -0.24 -23.55
C VAL A 374 14.77 -1.14 -22.58
N ILE A 375 14.69 -2.45 -22.81
CA ILE A 375 15.30 -3.44 -21.92
C ILE A 375 16.83 -3.45 -22.10
N VAL A 376 17.54 -3.34 -20.99
CA VAL A 376 18.98 -3.63 -20.88
C VAL A 376 19.15 -5.06 -20.39
N LYS A 377 20.02 -5.82 -21.04
CA LYS A 377 20.27 -7.22 -20.68
C LYS A 377 21.03 -7.34 -19.35
N CYS A 378 20.91 -8.51 -18.72
CA CYS A 378 21.82 -8.94 -17.67
C CYS A 378 22.85 -9.92 -18.23
N ASP A 379 24.05 -9.95 -17.63
CA ASP A 379 25.07 -10.96 -17.90
C ASP A 379 24.72 -12.31 -17.24
N GLU A 380 25.56 -13.33 -17.47
CA GLU A 380 25.36 -14.68 -16.91
C GLU A 380 25.42 -14.71 -15.36
N ASN A 381 26.05 -13.71 -14.74
CA ASN A 381 26.14 -13.56 -13.29
C ASN A 381 25.00 -12.69 -12.72
N GLY A 382 24.04 -12.28 -13.57
CA GLY A 382 22.89 -11.48 -13.18
C GLY A 382 23.18 -9.99 -12.98
N ASN A 383 24.36 -9.48 -13.35
CA ASN A 383 24.67 -8.05 -13.32
C ASN A 383 24.16 -7.36 -14.58
N ILE A 384 24.14 -6.03 -14.62
CA ILE A 384 23.83 -5.30 -15.85
C ILE A 384 24.93 -5.55 -16.89
N ASP A 385 24.55 -5.94 -18.11
CA ASP A 385 25.48 -6.08 -19.23
C ASP A 385 25.94 -4.69 -19.69
N ILE A 386 27.18 -4.32 -19.31
CA ILE A 386 27.78 -3.03 -19.62
C ILE A 386 27.95 -2.80 -21.12
N ASN A 387 28.25 -3.84 -21.90
CA ASN A 387 28.41 -3.70 -23.34
C ASN A 387 27.05 -3.37 -23.98
N ASN A 388 26.01 -4.12 -23.60
CA ASN A 388 24.67 -3.85 -24.07
C ASN A 388 24.17 -2.46 -23.61
N LEU A 389 24.50 -2.04 -22.38
CA LEU A 389 24.19 -0.70 -21.88
C LEU A 389 24.84 0.39 -22.74
N CYS A 390 26.14 0.27 -23.04
CA CYS A 390 26.87 1.20 -23.90
C CYS A 390 26.24 1.28 -25.31
N GLU A 391 25.95 0.13 -25.92
CA GLU A 391 25.31 0.06 -27.24
C GLU A 391 23.96 0.78 -27.26
N LEU A 392 23.13 0.57 -26.24
CA LEU A 392 21.81 1.18 -26.12
C LEU A 392 21.90 2.68 -25.81
N ALA A 393 22.81 3.08 -24.92
CA ALA A 393 23.05 4.48 -24.59
C ALA A 393 23.53 5.27 -25.81
N GLU A 394 24.42 4.69 -26.63
CA GLU A 394 24.85 5.28 -27.91
C GLU A 394 23.68 5.38 -28.89
N LYS A 395 22.98 4.26 -29.12
CA LYS A 395 21.86 4.17 -30.06
C LYS A 395 20.75 5.18 -29.77
N TYR A 396 20.50 5.46 -28.49
CA TYR A 396 19.44 6.35 -28.05
C TYR A 396 19.94 7.70 -27.54
N ALA A 397 21.21 8.08 -27.75
CA ALA A 397 21.82 9.25 -27.13
C ALA A 397 20.98 10.55 -27.24
N GLU A 398 20.40 10.85 -28.41
CA GLU A 398 19.56 12.05 -28.61
C GLU A 398 18.20 11.99 -27.92
N LYS A 399 17.73 10.79 -27.57
CA LYS A 399 16.41 10.52 -26.98
C LYS A 399 16.50 9.96 -25.56
N LEU A 400 17.70 9.72 -25.04
CA LEU A 400 17.92 9.09 -23.75
C LEU A 400 17.48 10.04 -22.64
N ALA A 401 16.43 9.66 -21.92
CA ALA A 401 15.88 10.41 -20.80
C ALA A 401 16.46 9.89 -19.48
N ALA A 402 16.36 8.58 -19.27
CA ALA A 402 16.71 7.98 -17.99
C ALA A 402 17.24 6.54 -18.11
N LEU A 403 17.96 6.10 -17.09
CA LEU A 403 18.15 4.70 -16.73
C LEU A 403 17.49 4.48 -15.35
N MET A 404 16.69 3.41 -15.21
CA MET A 404 16.21 2.95 -13.91
C MET A 404 17.01 1.74 -13.45
N ILE A 405 17.68 1.83 -12.31
CA ILE A 405 18.42 0.71 -11.69
C ILE A 405 17.91 0.44 -10.28
N THR A 406 18.20 -0.74 -9.73
CA THR A 406 18.01 -1.06 -8.32
C THR A 406 19.38 -1.38 -7.73
N TYR A 407 19.73 -0.85 -6.56
CA TYR A 407 21.01 -1.14 -5.92
C TYR A 407 20.88 -1.36 -4.40
N PRO A 408 21.35 -2.51 -3.85
CA PRO A 408 21.76 -3.72 -4.56
C PRO A 408 20.68 -4.21 -5.53
N SER A 409 21.07 -4.95 -6.57
CA SER A 409 20.12 -5.37 -7.60
C SER A 409 19.03 -6.25 -7.01
N THR A 410 17.94 -6.44 -7.75
CA THR A 410 16.85 -7.36 -7.39
C THR A 410 17.30 -8.83 -7.34
N HIS A 411 18.52 -9.13 -7.80
CA HIS A 411 19.16 -10.43 -7.62
C HIS A 411 19.84 -10.59 -6.25
N GLY A 412 19.78 -9.57 -5.38
CA GLY A 412 20.40 -9.60 -4.06
C GLY A 412 21.92 -9.47 -4.09
N VAL A 413 22.50 -8.81 -5.10
CA VAL A 413 23.96 -8.67 -5.25
C VAL A 413 24.40 -7.21 -5.41
N PHE A 414 25.59 -6.91 -4.87
CA PHE A 414 26.26 -5.61 -5.07
C PHE A 414 27.04 -5.63 -6.39
N GLU A 415 26.59 -4.85 -7.37
CA GLU A 415 27.33 -4.68 -8.64
C GLU A 415 28.57 -3.79 -8.43
N GLU A 416 29.73 -4.23 -8.94
CA GLU A 416 31.00 -3.45 -8.85
C GLU A 416 30.98 -2.23 -9.80
N SER A 417 30.14 -2.25 -10.83
CA SER A 417 30.14 -1.28 -11.94
C SER A 417 29.17 -0.11 -11.76
N LEU A 418 28.55 0.08 -10.59
CA LEU A 418 27.49 1.08 -10.39
C LEU A 418 27.89 2.49 -10.85
N ILE A 419 29.05 2.99 -10.40
CA ILE A 419 29.51 4.34 -10.77
C ILE A 419 29.71 4.44 -12.28
N ARG A 420 30.31 3.40 -12.89
CA ARG A 420 30.53 3.34 -14.34
C ARG A 420 29.22 3.32 -15.12
N ILE A 421 28.20 2.60 -14.64
CA ILE A 421 26.85 2.59 -15.20
C ILE A 421 26.26 3.99 -15.20
N CYS A 422 26.39 4.72 -14.10
CA CYS A 422 25.91 6.10 -14.01
C CYS A 422 26.64 7.03 -14.99
N GLU A 423 27.98 6.95 -15.04
CA GLU A 423 28.81 7.72 -15.99
C GLU A 423 28.37 7.52 -17.44
N ILE A 424 28.14 6.27 -17.87
CA ILE A 424 27.70 5.96 -19.24
C ILE A 424 26.41 6.68 -19.61
N ILE A 425 25.47 6.77 -18.67
CA ILE A 425 24.18 7.44 -18.89
C ILE A 425 24.34 8.96 -18.90
N HIS A 426 25.12 9.50 -17.96
CA HIS A 426 25.40 10.92 -17.86
C HIS A 426 26.16 11.44 -19.09
N ASP A 427 27.13 10.69 -19.60
CA ASP A 427 27.90 11.00 -20.82
C ASP A 427 27.00 11.17 -22.06
N LYS A 428 25.81 10.54 -22.06
CA LYS A 428 24.82 10.62 -23.14
C LYS A 428 23.65 11.57 -22.83
N GLY A 429 23.76 12.35 -21.75
CA GLY A 429 22.79 13.35 -21.34
C GLY A 429 21.53 12.80 -20.66
N GLY A 430 21.52 11.51 -20.30
CA GLY A 430 20.45 10.90 -19.52
C GLY A 430 20.56 11.22 -18.03
N GLN A 431 19.56 10.80 -17.26
CA GLN A 431 19.55 10.84 -15.79
C GLN A 431 19.44 9.44 -15.22
N VAL A 432 19.92 9.22 -14.00
CA VAL A 432 19.89 7.92 -13.34
C VAL A 432 18.88 7.95 -12.21
N TYR A 433 17.80 7.19 -12.39
CA TYR A 433 16.85 6.88 -11.34
C TYR A 433 17.27 5.60 -10.63
N MET A 434 17.40 5.64 -9.31
CA MET A 434 17.62 4.46 -8.49
C MET A 434 16.36 4.08 -7.72
N ASP A 435 15.94 2.83 -7.85
CA ASP A 435 14.98 2.18 -6.99
C ASP A 435 15.65 1.88 -5.64
N GLY A 436 15.18 2.55 -4.59
CA GLY A 436 15.68 2.42 -3.22
C GLY A 436 14.88 1.45 -2.37
N ALA A 437 14.11 0.54 -2.95
CA ALA A 437 13.45 -0.54 -2.20
C ALA A 437 14.44 -1.37 -1.37
N ASN A 438 15.67 -1.53 -1.88
CA ASN A 438 16.75 -2.34 -1.28
C ASN A 438 17.69 -1.51 -0.37
N LEU A 439 17.25 -0.33 0.07
CA LEU A 439 18.06 0.56 0.93
C LEU A 439 18.43 -0.07 2.29
N ASN A 440 17.73 -1.13 2.71
CA ASN A 440 18.06 -1.85 3.94
C ASN A 440 19.48 -2.44 3.92
N ALA A 441 20.07 -2.66 2.74
CA ALA A 441 21.46 -3.11 2.60
C ALA A 441 22.49 -1.96 2.66
N LEU A 442 22.07 -0.69 2.71
CA LEU A 442 22.95 0.47 2.48
C LEU A 442 23.06 1.44 3.66
N MET A 443 22.09 1.48 4.58
CA MET A 443 22.03 2.50 5.62
C MET A 443 23.32 2.55 6.44
N GLY A 444 23.97 3.72 6.50
CA GLY A 444 25.23 3.91 7.22
C GLY A 444 26.45 3.16 6.66
N ILE A 445 26.30 2.50 5.49
CA ILE A 445 27.36 1.80 4.76
C ILE A 445 27.73 2.59 3.50
N ALA A 446 26.74 2.94 2.67
CA ALA A 446 26.92 3.72 1.46
C ALA A 446 25.77 4.72 1.28
N GLN A 447 26.05 5.82 0.58
CA GLN A 447 25.07 6.87 0.31
C GLN A 447 24.83 6.94 -1.21
N PRO A 448 23.68 6.45 -1.71
CA PRO A 448 23.35 6.47 -3.14
C PRO A 448 23.59 7.81 -3.84
N GLY A 449 23.19 8.92 -3.24
CA GLY A 449 23.40 10.25 -3.81
C GLY A 449 24.88 10.64 -3.98
N LYS A 450 25.83 9.91 -3.39
CA LYS A 450 27.27 10.16 -3.57
C LYS A 450 27.94 9.23 -4.59
N ILE A 451 27.20 8.29 -5.18
CA ILE A 451 27.75 7.23 -6.04
C ILE A 451 27.06 7.16 -7.42
N GLY A 452 26.45 8.26 -7.86
CA GLY A 452 26.00 8.43 -9.24
C GLY A 452 24.51 8.78 -9.41
N PRO A 453 23.55 8.06 -8.81
CA PRO A 453 22.13 8.32 -9.00
C PRO A 453 21.70 9.78 -8.76
N ASP A 454 20.82 10.29 -9.61
CA ASP A 454 20.30 11.67 -9.56
C ASP A 454 19.04 11.80 -8.72
N VAL A 455 18.24 10.73 -8.68
CA VAL A 455 17.01 10.62 -7.90
C VAL A 455 16.80 9.19 -7.44
N LEU A 456 16.23 9.00 -6.25
CA LEU A 456 15.71 7.70 -5.82
C LEU A 456 14.42 7.85 -5.04
N HIS A 457 13.64 6.77 -4.97
CA HIS A 457 12.57 6.67 -3.99
C HIS A 457 12.97 5.77 -2.82
N MET A 458 12.32 5.94 -1.68
CA MET A 458 12.54 5.14 -0.47
C MET A 458 11.23 4.49 -0.04
N ASN A 459 11.20 3.17 0.14
CA ASN A 459 10.04 2.51 0.74
C ASN A 459 10.11 2.61 2.27
N LEU A 460 9.41 3.58 2.86
CA LEU A 460 9.35 3.69 4.32
C LEU A 460 8.71 2.46 4.98
N HIS A 461 7.83 1.79 4.25
CA HIS A 461 7.14 0.55 4.63
C HIS A 461 7.95 -0.73 4.40
N LYS A 462 9.22 -0.59 4.01
CA LYS A 462 10.18 -1.68 3.96
C LYS A 462 11.34 -1.33 4.90
N THR A 463 12.17 -0.38 4.50
CA THR A 463 13.42 -0.05 5.20
C THR A 463 13.19 0.67 6.54
N PHE A 464 12.12 1.45 6.68
CA PHE A 464 11.90 2.37 7.81
C PHE A 464 10.63 2.07 8.63
N CYS A 465 10.33 0.78 8.77
CA CYS A 465 9.41 0.20 9.76
C CYS A 465 7.91 0.55 9.64
N ILE A 466 7.45 1.33 8.66
CA ILE A 466 5.98 1.45 8.43
C ILE A 466 5.43 0.05 8.17
N PRO A 467 4.33 -0.37 8.83
CA PRO A 467 3.83 -1.74 8.71
C PRO A 467 3.29 -2.02 7.31
N HIS A 468 3.51 -3.25 6.84
CA HIS A 468 3.05 -3.69 5.53
C HIS A 468 1.52 -3.75 5.43
N GLY A 469 0.80 -3.90 6.54
CA GLY A 469 -0.67 -3.77 6.61
C GLY A 469 -1.47 -4.70 5.69
N GLY A 470 -0.93 -5.88 5.36
CA GLY A 470 -1.54 -6.81 4.40
C GLY A 470 -1.46 -6.34 2.93
N GLY A 471 -0.64 -5.33 2.64
CA GLY A 471 -0.47 -4.75 1.29
C GLY A 471 -0.71 -3.23 1.23
N GLY A 472 -0.59 -2.53 2.34
CA GLY A 472 -0.71 -1.07 2.47
C GLY A 472 -1.21 -0.68 3.87
N PRO A 473 -0.74 0.44 4.43
CA PRO A 473 -0.25 1.62 3.71
C PRO A 473 1.24 1.59 3.34
N GLY A 474 1.64 2.54 2.50
CA GLY A 474 3.04 2.84 2.23
C GLY A 474 3.30 4.34 2.18
N MET A 475 4.58 4.70 2.17
CA MET A 475 5.11 6.02 1.79
C MET A 475 6.34 5.79 0.91
N GLY A 476 6.50 6.62 -0.11
CA GLY A 476 7.56 6.53 -1.12
C GLY A 476 8.27 7.86 -1.39
N PRO A 477 8.77 8.58 -0.36
CA PRO A 477 9.47 9.84 -0.57
C PRO A 477 10.62 9.69 -1.56
N ILE A 478 10.89 10.75 -2.31
CA ILE A 478 11.99 10.79 -3.27
C ILE A 478 13.12 11.68 -2.77
N GLY A 479 14.36 11.18 -2.83
CA GLY A 479 15.58 11.96 -2.64
C GLY A 479 16.12 12.39 -4.00
N MET A 480 16.52 13.66 -4.14
CA MET A 480 16.91 14.27 -5.42
C MET A 480 18.19 15.08 -5.29
N LYS A 481 18.97 15.10 -6.36
CA LYS A 481 20.04 16.07 -6.55
C LYS A 481 19.50 17.47 -6.77
N SER A 482 20.30 18.48 -6.43
CA SER A 482 19.88 19.90 -6.50
C SER A 482 19.27 20.28 -7.85
N HIS A 483 19.81 19.79 -8.97
CA HIS A 483 19.29 20.12 -10.31
C HIS A 483 17.92 19.49 -10.62
N LEU A 484 17.48 18.48 -9.87
CA LEU A 484 16.14 17.89 -9.97
C LEU A 484 15.16 18.45 -8.93
N ALA A 485 15.66 19.01 -7.82
CA ALA A 485 14.84 19.44 -6.69
C ALA A 485 13.78 20.49 -7.07
N GLU A 486 14.10 21.40 -8.00
CA GLU A 486 13.18 22.44 -8.49
C GLU A 486 11.96 21.87 -9.24
N PHE A 487 12.05 20.60 -9.69
CA PHE A 487 10.99 19.90 -10.42
C PHE A 487 10.20 18.92 -9.54
N ALA A 488 10.40 18.97 -8.21
CA ALA A 488 9.66 18.16 -7.26
C ALA A 488 8.14 18.43 -7.33
N PRO A 489 7.29 17.45 -6.94
CA PRO A 489 5.85 17.64 -6.91
C PRO A 489 5.42 18.81 -5.99
N ASN A 490 4.46 19.61 -6.47
CA ASN A 490 3.84 20.71 -5.71
C ASN A 490 2.36 20.36 -5.42
N HIS A 491 1.56 21.25 -4.82
CA HIS A 491 0.16 20.99 -4.50
C HIS A 491 -0.71 22.25 -4.63
N CYS A 492 -1.88 22.14 -5.27
CA CYS A 492 -2.70 23.30 -5.64
C CYS A 492 -3.44 23.97 -4.48
N VAL A 493 -3.63 23.27 -3.36
CA VAL A 493 -4.30 23.83 -2.16
C VAL A 493 -3.30 24.37 -1.14
N VAL A 494 -2.13 23.73 -1.04
CA VAL A 494 -1.07 24.07 -0.08
C VAL A 494 0.24 24.02 -0.87
N PRO A 495 0.61 25.12 -1.55
CA PRO A 495 1.83 25.17 -2.33
C PRO A 495 3.04 24.88 -1.45
N ILE A 496 3.93 24.02 -1.94
CA ILE A 496 5.20 23.73 -1.29
C ILE A 496 6.14 24.90 -1.57
N LYS A 497 6.74 25.43 -0.51
CA LYS A 497 7.64 26.59 -0.57
C LYS A 497 8.79 26.33 -1.55
N ASP A 498 9.19 27.37 -2.26
CA ASP A 498 10.33 27.39 -3.19
C ASP A 498 10.16 26.48 -4.44
N LEU A 499 8.98 25.89 -4.67
CA LEU A 499 8.64 25.18 -5.90
C LEU A 499 7.78 26.03 -6.84
N SER A 500 7.97 25.84 -8.14
CA SER A 500 7.17 26.52 -9.17
C SER A 500 5.69 26.15 -9.08
N GLU A 501 4.81 27.12 -9.32
CA GLU A 501 3.37 26.89 -9.50
C GLU A 501 3.06 26.00 -10.72
N GLY A 502 4.01 25.87 -11.65
CA GLY A 502 3.90 24.97 -12.80
C GLY A 502 4.07 23.49 -12.46
N ASN A 503 4.63 23.16 -11.29
CA ASN A 503 4.75 21.78 -10.83
C ASN A 503 3.39 21.29 -10.32
N THR A 504 3.05 20.03 -10.60
CA THR A 504 1.74 19.45 -10.24
C THR A 504 1.86 18.41 -9.13
N ALA A 505 0.71 18.04 -8.57
CA ALA A 505 0.65 17.03 -7.51
C ALA A 505 0.64 15.60 -8.08
N VAL A 506 1.34 14.71 -7.41
CA VAL A 506 1.29 13.25 -7.62
C VAL A 506 0.46 12.54 -6.54
N SER A 507 0.02 13.26 -5.50
CA SER A 507 -0.87 12.74 -4.46
C SER A 507 -1.92 13.78 -4.09
N ALA A 508 -3.06 13.33 -3.56
CA ALA A 508 -4.19 14.20 -3.25
C ALA A 508 -3.97 15.11 -2.02
N ALA A 509 -2.96 14.81 -1.20
CA ALA A 509 -2.52 15.63 -0.07
C ALA A 509 -1.05 16.04 -0.28
N PRO A 510 -0.61 17.19 0.27
CA PRO A 510 0.66 17.81 -0.12
C PRO A 510 1.88 16.97 0.29
N TRP A 511 1.75 16.18 1.36
CA TRP A 511 2.79 15.29 1.90
C TRP A 511 2.33 13.82 1.96
N GLY A 512 1.41 13.41 1.08
CA GLY A 512 0.98 12.01 0.97
C GLY A 512 0.18 11.53 2.19
N SER A 513 0.77 10.70 3.05
CA SER A 513 0.15 10.14 4.26
C SER A 513 0.94 10.48 5.52
N PRO A 514 0.89 11.74 6.01
CA PRO A 514 1.70 12.18 7.14
C PRO A 514 1.38 11.46 8.46
N GLY A 515 0.15 10.95 8.63
CA GLY A 515 -0.28 10.23 9.84
C GLY A 515 0.57 9.01 10.21
N ILE A 516 1.35 8.46 9.27
CA ILE A 516 2.24 7.31 9.50
C ILE A 516 3.74 7.67 9.48
N LEU A 517 4.10 8.92 9.22
CA LEU A 517 5.50 9.38 9.29
C LEU A 517 6.14 9.32 10.69
N PRO A 518 5.39 9.44 11.81
CA PRO A 518 5.98 9.26 13.14
C PRO A 518 6.71 7.92 13.30
N ILE A 519 6.26 6.86 12.63
CA ILE A 519 6.85 5.51 12.71
C ILE A 519 8.33 5.56 12.29
N SER A 520 8.58 6.01 11.07
CA SER A 520 9.94 6.11 10.53
C SER A 520 10.80 7.13 11.27
N TRP A 521 10.19 8.22 11.75
CA TRP A 521 10.90 9.22 12.56
C TRP A 521 11.37 8.61 13.89
N VAL A 522 10.51 7.90 14.62
CA VAL A 522 10.86 7.25 15.89
C VAL A 522 11.94 6.20 15.66
N TYR A 523 11.81 5.36 14.63
CA TYR A 523 12.84 4.37 14.27
C TYR A 523 14.22 5.01 14.10
N ILE A 524 14.33 6.05 13.27
CA ILE A 524 15.61 6.73 13.01
C ILE A 524 16.17 7.36 14.28
N GLN A 525 15.32 7.97 15.11
CA GLN A 525 15.74 8.61 16.36
C GLN A 525 16.27 7.60 17.38
N LEU A 526 15.56 6.49 17.59
CA LEU A 526 15.95 5.46 18.55
C LEU A 526 17.21 4.70 18.10
N MET A 527 17.33 4.43 16.79
CA MET A 527 18.49 3.72 16.25
C MET A 527 19.73 4.62 16.19
N GLY A 528 19.56 5.88 15.79
CA GLY A 528 20.65 6.78 15.42
C GLY A 528 21.54 6.20 14.31
N GLY A 529 22.59 6.94 13.91
CA GLY A 529 23.46 6.50 12.81
C GLY A 529 24.16 5.15 13.05
N ARG A 530 24.53 4.85 14.31
CA ARG A 530 25.16 3.56 14.65
C ARG A 530 24.19 2.39 14.58
N GLY A 531 22.96 2.56 15.07
CA GLY A 531 21.93 1.53 15.00
C GLY A 531 21.50 1.26 13.57
N LEU A 532 21.30 2.30 12.75
CA LEU A 532 20.97 2.15 11.32
C LEU A 532 22.06 1.37 10.57
N LYS A 533 23.33 1.72 10.80
CA LYS A 533 24.45 0.97 10.23
C LYS A 533 24.45 -0.50 10.66
N LYS A 534 24.24 -0.74 11.95
CA LYS A 534 24.22 -2.09 12.50
C LYS A 534 23.05 -2.92 11.94
N SER A 535 21.88 -2.30 11.76
CA SER A 535 20.71 -2.92 11.11
C SER A 535 21.09 -3.43 9.71
N SER A 536 21.63 -2.59 8.83
CA SER A 536 22.07 -3.04 7.49
C SER A 536 23.14 -4.14 7.54
N GLN A 537 24.10 -4.04 8.46
CA GLN A 537 25.13 -5.09 8.62
C GLN A 537 24.53 -6.44 9.05
N VAL A 538 23.55 -6.44 9.95
CA VAL A 538 22.91 -7.68 10.42
C VAL A 538 21.95 -8.23 9.37
N ALA A 539 21.25 -7.39 8.61
CA ALA A 539 20.44 -7.86 7.48
C ALA A 539 21.30 -8.61 6.45
N ILE A 540 22.47 -8.05 6.08
CA ILE A 540 23.43 -8.72 5.18
C ILE A 540 23.98 -10.01 5.81
N LEU A 541 24.33 -9.98 7.10
CA LEU A 541 24.82 -11.17 7.82
C LEU A 541 23.78 -12.30 7.81
N ASN A 542 22.53 -12.00 8.14
CA ASN A 542 21.45 -12.98 8.22
C ASN A 542 21.17 -13.61 6.85
N ALA A 543 21.17 -12.81 5.78
CA ALA A 543 20.99 -13.31 4.42
C ALA A 543 22.13 -14.23 3.97
N ASN A 544 23.39 -13.85 4.25
CA ASN A 544 24.54 -14.70 3.95
C ASN A 544 24.56 -15.98 4.79
N TYR A 545 24.13 -15.91 6.06
CA TYR A 545 23.97 -17.09 6.90
C TYR A 545 22.99 -18.10 6.30
N LEU A 546 21.80 -17.63 5.88
CA LEU A 546 20.81 -18.47 5.20
C LEU A 546 21.35 -19.01 3.88
N ALA A 547 21.96 -18.16 3.04
CA ALA A 547 22.52 -18.56 1.76
C ALA A 547 23.55 -19.68 1.91
N MET A 548 24.50 -19.54 2.84
CA MET A 548 25.53 -20.55 3.11
C MET A 548 24.93 -21.87 3.61
N ARG A 549 23.94 -21.82 4.51
CA ARG A 549 23.26 -23.00 5.05
C ARG A 549 22.43 -23.76 4.02
N LEU A 550 21.83 -23.04 3.07
CA LEU A 550 20.93 -23.63 2.07
C LEU A 550 21.64 -24.05 0.79
N ASN A 551 22.82 -23.52 0.48
CA ASN A 551 23.50 -23.73 -0.81
C ASN A 551 23.80 -25.21 -1.13
N GLU A 552 24.01 -26.07 -0.12
CA GLU A 552 24.21 -27.51 -0.32
C GLU A 552 22.95 -28.24 -0.81
N TYR A 553 21.77 -27.66 -0.55
CA TYR A 553 20.47 -28.26 -0.80
C TYR A 553 19.76 -27.60 -1.99
N PHE A 554 19.90 -26.28 -2.09
CA PHE A 554 19.36 -25.44 -3.15
C PHE A 554 20.45 -24.46 -3.60
N PRO A 555 20.97 -24.58 -4.84
CA PRO A 555 22.03 -23.69 -5.31
C PRO A 555 21.62 -22.22 -5.25
N ILE A 556 22.53 -21.34 -4.84
CA ILE A 556 22.33 -19.90 -4.92
C ILE A 556 22.48 -19.44 -6.39
N VAL A 557 21.47 -18.74 -6.92
CA VAL A 557 21.45 -18.35 -8.34
C VAL A 557 22.52 -17.32 -8.66
N TYR A 558 22.68 -16.29 -7.81
CA TYR A 558 23.62 -15.20 -8.02
C TYR A 558 24.37 -14.87 -6.74
N THR A 559 25.66 -14.57 -6.88
CA THR A 559 26.50 -14.06 -5.80
C THR A 559 27.38 -12.92 -6.32
N GLY A 560 27.80 -12.03 -5.43
CA GLY A 560 28.84 -11.06 -5.74
C GLY A 560 30.21 -11.74 -5.85
N LYS A 561 31.23 -10.96 -6.25
CA LYS A 561 32.60 -11.43 -6.53
C LYS A 561 33.25 -12.33 -5.47
N ASN A 562 32.94 -12.12 -4.19
CA ASN A 562 33.50 -12.89 -3.08
C ASN A 562 32.58 -14.06 -2.63
N GLY A 563 31.62 -14.46 -3.46
CA GLY A 563 30.65 -15.51 -3.13
C GLY A 563 29.61 -15.09 -2.08
N LEU A 564 29.44 -13.78 -1.86
CA LEU A 564 28.52 -13.23 -0.87
C LEU A 564 27.32 -12.57 -1.53
N VAL A 565 26.19 -12.58 -0.84
CA VAL A 565 24.97 -11.85 -1.19
C VAL A 565 24.85 -10.55 -0.40
N ALA A 566 23.89 -9.69 -0.75
CA ALA A 566 23.53 -8.51 0.00
C ALA A 566 22.58 -8.86 1.16
N HIS A 567 21.44 -8.18 1.28
CA HIS A 567 20.40 -8.44 2.29
C HIS A 567 19.41 -9.56 1.93
N GLU A 568 19.51 -10.14 0.74
CA GLU A 568 18.61 -11.18 0.24
C GLU A 568 19.35 -12.14 -0.69
N CYS A 569 18.84 -13.36 -0.87
CA CYS A 569 19.40 -14.35 -1.80
C CYS A 569 18.30 -15.04 -2.61
N ILE A 570 18.68 -15.61 -3.76
CA ILE A 570 17.77 -16.40 -4.60
C ILE A 570 18.27 -17.85 -4.62
N ILE A 571 17.39 -18.78 -4.26
CA ILE A 571 17.64 -20.21 -4.35
C ILE A 571 17.02 -20.80 -5.62
N ASP A 572 17.74 -21.70 -6.29
CA ASP A 572 17.31 -22.30 -7.53
C ASP A 572 16.49 -23.58 -7.30
N ILE A 573 15.21 -23.54 -7.67
CA ILE A 573 14.31 -24.70 -7.59
C ILE A 573 14.20 -25.42 -8.94
N ARG A 574 14.69 -24.81 -10.04
CA ARG A 574 14.53 -25.36 -11.40
C ARG A 574 15.17 -26.74 -11.56
N PRO A 575 16.39 -27.02 -11.05
CA PRO A 575 16.96 -28.37 -11.08
C PRO A 575 16.07 -29.38 -10.35
N LEU A 576 15.61 -29.04 -9.14
CA LEU A 576 14.73 -29.89 -8.35
C LEU A 576 13.43 -30.23 -9.12
N LYS A 577 12.84 -29.22 -9.77
CA LYS A 577 11.63 -29.39 -10.58
C LYS A 577 11.85 -30.30 -11.79
N SER A 578 12.99 -30.16 -12.47
CA SER A 578 13.38 -31.03 -13.58
C SER A 578 13.48 -32.50 -13.13
N ASP A 579 14.11 -32.73 -11.97
CA ASP A 579 14.42 -34.07 -11.48
C ASP A 579 13.21 -34.77 -10.84
N THR A 580 12.36 -34.01 -10.14
CA THR A 580 11.31 -34.56 -9.25
C THR A 580 9.89 -34.20 -9.67
N GLY A 581 9.71 -33.15 -10.48
CA GLY A 581 8.40 -32.54 -10.74
C GLY A 581 7.87 -31.65 -9.60
N ILE A 582 8.62 -31.48 -8.51
CA ILE A 582 8.28 -30.57 -7.40
C ILE A 582 8.63 -29.14 -7.79
N SER A 583 7.64 -28.26 -7.73
CA SER A 583 7.77 -26.86 -8.10
C SER A 583 8.04 -25.94 -6.91
N GLU A 584 8.41 -24.71 -7.21
CA GLU A 584 8.51 -23.61 -6.25
C GLU A 584 7.18 -23.33 -5.53
N GLU A 585 6.04 -23.53 -6.21
CA GLU A 585 4.71 -23.41 -5.61
C GLU A 585 4.45 -24.53 -4.60
N ASP A 586 4.86 -25.77 -4.91
CA ASP A 586 4.73 -26.90 -3.98
C ASP A 586 5.52 -26.66 -2.69
N ILE A 587 6.75 -26.13 -2.80
CA ILE A 587 7.57 -25.72 -1.65
C ILE A 587 6.89 -24.59 -0.88
N ALA A 588 6.40 -23.56 -1.58
CA ALA A 588 5.72 -22.43 -0.97
C ALA A 588 4.48 -22.86 -0.16
N LYS A 589 3.68 -23.79 -0.69
CA LYS A 589 2.53 -24.34 0.03
C LYS A 589 2.96 -25.26 1.18
N ARG A 590 4.02 -26.04 1.00
CA ARG A 590 4.52 -26.94 2.05
C ARG A 590 5.08 -26.20 3.24
N LEU A 591 5.74 -25.05 3.04
CA LEU A 591 6.23 -24.19 4.13
C LEU A 591 5.14 -23.77 5.13
N ILE A 592 3.89 -23.68 4.68
CA ILE A 592 2.75 -23.37 5.55
C ILE A 592 2.57 -24.46 6.62
N ASP A 593 2.75 -25.74 6.25
CA ASP A 593 2.68 -26.85 7.20
C ASP A 593 3.83 -26.79 8.23
N TYR A 594 4.95 -26.20 7.83
CA TYR A 594 6.11 -25.91 8.69
C TYR A 594 5.95 -24.63 9.52
N GLY A 595 4.82 -23.92 9.40
CA GLY A 595 4.54 -22.70 10.15
C GLY A 595 5.22 -21.45 9.59
N PHE A 596 5.51 -21.41 8.29
CA PHE A 596 6.11 -20.26 7.63
C PHE A 596 5.25 -19.76 6.47
N HIS A 597 5.24 -18.45 6.27
CA HIS A 597 4.88 -17.87 4.99
C HIS A 597 6.03 -18.12 3.99
N ALA A 598 5.70 -18.36 2.73
CA ALA A 598 6.69 -18.57 1.69
C ALA A 598 7.53 -17.30 1.42
N PRO A 599 8.80 -17.44 1.00
CA PRO A 599 9.56 -16.35 0.40
C PRO A 599 8.93 -15.82 -0.91
N THR A 600 9.51 -14.78 -1.48
CA THR A 600 9.05 -14.21 -2.75
C THR A 600 9.22 -15.25 -3.85
N MET A 601 8.14 -15.57 -4.57
CA MET A 601 8.07 -16.70 -5.50
C MET A 601 8.15 -16.26 -6.96
N SER A 602 9.00 -16.92 -7.74
CA SER A 602 9.09 -16.77 -9.20
C SER A 602 9.38 -15.34 -9.70
N TRP A 603 9.97 -14.50 -8.86
CA TRP A 603 10.46 -13.17 -9.20
C TRP A 603 11.74 -12.88 -8.40
N PRO A 604 12.78 -12.27 -9.00
CA PRO A 604 12.88 -11.82 -10.40
C PRO A 604 13.14 -12.95 -11.41
N VAL A 605 13.48 -14.15 -10.96
CA VAL A 605 13.73 -15.32 -11.83
C VAL A 605 12.57 -16.32 -11.69
N ALA A 606 11.94 -16.68 -12.81
CA ALA A 606 10.85 -17.65 -12.81
C ALA A 606 11.33 -19.04 -12.33
N GLY A 607 10.55 -19.71 -11.49
CA GLY A 607 10.89 -21.03 -10.95
C GLY A 607 11.88 -21.00 -9.78
N THR A 608 12.03 -19.87 -9.10
CA THR A 608 12.96 -19.69 -7.96
C THR A 608 12.24 -19.12 -6.74
N LEU A 609 12.92 -19.11 -5.59
CA LEU A 609 12.46 -18.44 -4.36
C LEU A 609 13.51 -17.40 -3.92
N MET A 610 13.07 -16.19 -3.60
CA MET A 610 13.92 -15.10 -3.11
C MET A 610 13.63 -14.80 -1.64
N ILE A 611 14.68 -14.82 -0.83
CA ILE A 611 14.64 -14.91 0.62
C ILE A 611 15.33 -13.69 1.23
N GLU A 612 14.59 -12.90 2.00
CA GLU A 612 15.11 -11.76 2.76
C GLU A 612 14.72 -11.89 4.24
N PRO A 613 15.67 -12.23 5.14
CA PRO A 613 15.37 -12.44 6.56
C PRO A 613 15.28 -11.15 7.39
N THR A 614 15.85 -10.05 6.89
CA THR A 614 16.05 -8.80 7.65
C THR A 614 16.94 -8.95 8.88
N GLU A 615 17.20 -7.84 9.56
CA GLU A 615 17.98 -7.77 10.79
C GLU A 615 17.19 -8.11 12.07
N SER A 616 15.85 -8.14 11.97
CA SER A 616 14.98 -8.25 13.15
C SER A 616 14.83 -9.69 13.64
N GLU A 617 15.15 -10.66 12.79
CA GLU A 617 14.95 -12.07 13.09
C GLU A 617 16.13 -12.65 13.89
N PRO A 618 15.86 -13.32 15.03
CA PRO A 618 16.89 -13.95 15.81
C PRO A 618 17.44 -15.18 15.08
N LYS A 619 18.70 -15.55 15.36
CA LYS A 619 19.35 -16.71 14.74
C LYS A 619 18.51 -18.00 14.84
N ALA A 620 17.84 -18.22 15.98
CA ALA A 620 16.99 -19.40 16.18
C ALA A 620 15.84 -19.49 15.15
N GLU A 621 15.31 -18.34 14.71
CA GLU A 621 14.26 -18.29 13.69
C GLU A 621 14.82 -18.60 12.30
N LEU A 622 16.01 -18.07 11.99
CA LEU A 622 16.75 -18.39 10.77
C LEU A 622 17.08 -19.89 10.69
N ASP A 623 17.51 -20.48 11.81
CA ASP A 623 17.78 -21.91 11.93
C ASP A 623 16.51 -22.73 11.66
N ARG A 624 15.38 -22.36 12.28
CA ARG A 624 14.10 -23.03 12.08
C ARG A 624 13.63 -22.99 10.63
N PHE A 625 13.82 -21.85 9.95
CA PHE A 625 13.52 -21.73 8.52
C PHE A 625 14.47 -22.58 7.65
N CYS A 626 15.77 -22.58 7.94
CA CYS A 626 16.73 -23.46 7.26
C CYS A 626 16.36 -24.94 7.44
N GLU A 627 16.03 -25.36 8.66
CA GLU A 627 15.60 -26.73 8.97
C GLU A 627 14.34 -27.12 8.19
N ALA A 628 13.36 -26.22 8.10
CA ALA A 628 12.16 -26.44 7.28
C ALA A 628 12.50 -26.64 5.80
N MET A 629 13.33 -25.77 5.22
CA MET A 629 13.76 -25.86 3.83
C MET A 629 14.57 -27.13 3.54
N ILE A 630 15.50 -27.50 4.44
CA ILE A 630 16.30 -28.73 4.33
C ILE A 630 15.41 -29.97 4.43
N SER A 631 14.45 -29.98 5.37
CA SER A 631 13.48 -31.06 5.49
C SER A 631 12.63 -31.20 4.23
N ILE A 632 12.17 -30.08 3.65
CA ILE A 632 11.46 -30.05 2.36
C ILE A 632 12.33 -30.59 1.23
N ARG A 633 13.64 -30.29 1.20
CA ARG A 633 14.57 -30.87 0.23
C ARG A 633 14.62 -32.38 0.35
N MET A 634 14.68 -32.90 1.57
CA MET A 634 14.66 -34.34 1.84
C MET A 634 13.32 -34.98 1.45
N GLU A 635 12.19 -34.30 1.66
CA GLU A 635 10.88 -34.74 1.17
C GLU A 635 10.89 -34.90 -0.36
N ALA A 636 11.49 -33.96 -1.09
CA ALA A 636 11.62 -34.06 -2.54
C ALA A 636 12.59 -35.18 -2.99
N ASP A 637 13.65 -35.48 -2.22
CA ASP A 637 14.52 -36.64 -2.49
C ASP A 637 13.77 -37.97 -2.39
N ARG A 638 12.78 -38.08 -1.50
CA ARG A 638 11.95 -39.29 -1.40
C ARG A 638 11.08 -39.48 -2.64
N VAL A 639 10.57 -38.40 -3.22
CA VAL A 639 9.88 -38.42 -4.52
C VAL A 639 10.85 -38.82 -5.63
N PHE A 640 12.06 -38.25 -5.66
CA PHE A 640 13.09 -38.60 -6.65
C PHE A 640 13.45 -40.10 -6.63
N LYS A 641 13.62 -40.66 -5.43
CA LYS A 641 13.95 -42.08 -5.21
C LYS A 641 12.79 -43.04 -5.46
N GLY A 642 11.58 -42.52 -5.70
CA GLY A 642 10.36 -43.31 -5.88
C GLY A 642 9.81 -43.91 -4.58
N GLU A 643 10.23 -43.41 -3.41
CA GLU A 643 9.66 -43.80 -2.11
C GLU A 643 8.25 -43.22 -1.91
N TRP A 644 7.98 -42.06 -2.52
CA TRP A 644 6.69 -41.40 -2.53
C TRP A 644 6.20 -41.21 -3.97
N ASP A 645 4.88 -41.26 -4.15
CA ASP A 645 4.27 -41.04 -5.45
C ASP A 645 4.52 -39.62 -5.95
N LYS A 646 4.64 -39.45 -7.27
CA LYS A 646 4.94 -38.15 -7.89
C LYS A 646 3.79 -37.14 -7.76
N THR A 647 2.57 -37.64 -7.62
CA THR A 647 1.33 -36.86 -7.57
C THR A 647 0.67 -36.86 -6.20
N ASP A 648 0.86 -37.92 -5.42
CA ASP A 648 0.39 -38.05 -4.03
C ASP A 648 1.57 -38.04 -3.05
N ASN A 649 1.90 -36.86 -2.52
CA ASN A 649 2.96 -36.67 -1.52
C ASN A 649 2.70 -35.37 -0.74
N PRO A 650 3.39 -35.13 0.40
CA PRO A 650 3.12 -33.94 1.22
C PRO A 650 3.32 -32.62 0.46
N LEU A 651 4.25 -32.57 -0.48
CA LEU A 651 4.55 -31.35 -1.25
C LEU A 651 3.42 -31.01 -2.22
N LYS A 652 2.84 -31.99 -2.93
CA LYS A 652 1.71 -31.81 -3.86
C LYS A 652 0.39 -31.54 -3.15
N ASN A 653 0.19 -32.14 -1.99
CA ASN A 653 -1.06 -32.04 -1.24
C ASN A 653 -1.12 -30.87 -0.25
N SER A 654 0.02 -30.21 0.02
CA SER A 654 0.08 -29.05 0.89
C SER A 654 -0.72 -27.83 0.36
N PRO A 655 -1.21 -26.94 1.22
CA PRO A 655 -1.18 -27.03 2.70
C PRO A 655 -2.26 -27.98 3.23
N HIS A 656 -2.05 -28.50 4.44
CA HIS A 656 -2.95 -29.45 5.11
C HIS A 656 -3.80 -28.74 6.20
N PRO A 657 -5.04 -28.30 5.90
CA PRO A 657 -5.93 -27.69 6.89
C PRO A 657 -6.35 -28.68 7.98
N ALA A 658 -6.93 -28.16 9.07
CA ALA A 658 -7.40 -28.98 10.18
C ALA A 658 -8.46 -30.02 9.75
N ASP A 659 -9.24 -29.74 8.71
CA ASP A 659 -10.24 -30.65 8.17
C ASP A 659 -9.64 -31.99 7.72
N ASP A 660 -8.42 -31.97 7.17
CA ASP A 660 -7.71 -33.17 6.73
C ASP A 660 -7.41 -34.13 7.91
N LEU A 661 -7.33 -33.63 9.14
CA LEU A 661 -7.17 -34.48 10.33
C LEU A 661 -8.41 -35.34 10.57
N THR A 662 -9.59 -34.78 10.29
CA THR A 662 -10.88 -35.40 10.57
C THR A 662 -11.35 -36.34 9.48
N ASP A 663 -10.62 -36.43 8.36
CA ASP A 663 -10.92 -37.39 7.31
C ASP A 663 -10.91 -38.82 7.91
N PRO A 664 -12.00 -39.59 7.70
CA PRO A 664 -12.17 -40.91 8.31
C PRO A 664 -11.14 -41.92 7.81
N GLU A 665 -10.69 -41.76 6.56
CA GLU A 665 -9.61 -42.53 5.96
C GLU A 665 -8.46 -41.62 5.55
N TRP A 666 -7.23 -42.10 5.68
CA TRP A 666 -6.02 -41.39 5.26
C TRP A 666 -5.34 -42.16 4.13
N ASN A 667 -5.87 -41.96 2.92
CA ASN A 667 -5.45 -42.68 1.72
C ASN A 667 -4.28 -41.97 1.02
N HIS A 668 -3.23 -41.67 1.78
CA HIS A 668 -2.01 -41.03 1.31
C HIS A 668 -0.78 -41.92 1.54
N CYS A 669 0.25 -41.83 0.69
CA CYS A 669 1.49 -42.61 0.84
C CYS A 669 2.42 -42.14 1.99
N TYR A 670 1.96 -41.22 2.83
CA TYR A 670 2.70 -40.61 3.94
C TYR A 670 1.80 -40.51 5.18
N SER A 671 2.38 -40.37 6.38
CA SER A 671 1.58 -40.34 7.61
C SER A 671 0.93 -38.98 7.87
N LYS A 672 -0.16 -38.95 8.64
CA LYS A 672 -0.73 -37.71 9.21
C LYS A 672 0.34 -36.91 9.98
N GLU A 673 1.22 -37.59 10.72
CA GLU A 673 2.32 -36.92 11.41
C GLU A 673 3.25 -36.17 10.44
N THR A 674 3.61 -36.78 9.32
CA THR A 674 4.40 -36.12 8.26
C THR A 674 3.66 -34.90 7.72
N ALA A 675 2.34 -34.99 7.53
CA ALA A 675 1.54 -33.89 7.02
C ALA A 675 1.50 -32.69 7.99
N PHE A 676 1.12 -32.94 9.25
CA PHE A 676 0.76 -31.89 10.20
C PHE A 676 1.89 -31.46 11.13
N TYR A 677 2.83 -32.35 11.44
CA TYR A 677 3.93 -32.11 12.39
C TYR A 677 5.27 -32.55 11.80
N PRO A 678 5.70 -31.99 10.65
CA PRO A 678 6.92 -32.42 9.97
C PRO A 678 8.20 -32.14 10.79
N LEU A 679 8.15 -31.23 11.76
CA LEU A 679 9.20 -31.01 12.75
C LEU A 679 8.62 -31.08 14.17
N ALA A 680 9.41 -31.60 15.10
CA ALA A 680 9.03 -31.72 16.51
C ALA A 680 8.69 -30.37 17.15
N SER A 681 9.40 -29.30 16.74
CA SER A 681 9.21 -27.93 17.24
C SER A 681 7.81 -27.36 16.96
N ILE A 682 7.14 -27.82 15.90
CA ILE A 682 5.81 -27.33 15.50
C ILE A 682 4.71 -27.80 16.46
N ARG A 683 4.94 -28.88 17.22
CA ARG A 683 3.94 -29.45 18.14
C ARG A 683 3.54 -28.49 19.27
N GLN A 684 4.41 -27.55 19.63
CA GLN A 684 4.14 -26.58 20.71
C GLN A 684 3.30 -25.39 20.23
N ASN A 685 3.47 -24.98 18.97
CA ASN A 685 2.80 -23.81 18.41
C ASN A 685 2.53 -24.04 16.92
N LYS A 686 1.36 -24.64 16.62
CA LYS A 686 0.93 -24.95 15.26
C LYS A 686 0.04 -23.83 14.71
N TYR A 687 0.42 -23.30 13.55
CA TYR A 687 -0.49 -22.53 12.70
C TYR A 687 -1.28 -23.50 11.81
N TRP A 688 -2.61 -23.32 11.76
CA TRP A 688 -3.51 -24.10 10.93
C TRP A 688 -3.88 -23.30 9.67
N PRO A 689 -3.56 -23.79 8.46
CA PRO A 689 -3.99 -23.12 7.25
C PRO A 689 -5.53 -23.11 7.17
N PRO A 690 -6.15 -21.96 6.84
CA PRO A 690 -7.61 -21.81 6.88
C PRO A 690 -8.33 -22.51 5.72
N SER A 691 -7.60 -22.91 4.67
CA SER A 691 -8.12 -23.65 3.53
C SER A 691 -7.04 -24.61 3.01
N ALA A 692 -7.44 -25.58 2.20
CA ALA A 692 -6.49 -26.35 1.41
C ALA A 692 -5.95 -25.50 0.23
N ARG A 693 -5.16 -26.14 -0.66
CA ARG A 693 -4.61 -25.49 -1.85
C ARG A 693 -5.72 -24.92 -2.73
N VAL A 694 -5.66 -23.61 -2.99
CA VAL A 694 -6.65 -22.87 -3.79
C VAL A 694 -6.45 -23.11 -5.29
N ASP A 695 -7.54 -23.29 -6.04
CA ASP A 695 -7.50 -23.37 -7.50
C ASP A 695 -7.49 -21.95 -8.12
N ASN A 696 -6.33 -21.57 -8.64
CA ASN A 696 -6.13 -20.28 -9.30
C ASN A 696 -6.85 -20.15 -10.65
N VAL A 697 -6.94 -21.25 -11.41
CA VAL A 697 -7.50 -21.25 -12.77
C VAL A 697 -9.03 -21.23 -12.70
N HIS A 698 -9.62 -21.97 -11.76
CA HIS A 698 -11.06 -21.95 -11.53
C HIS A 698 -11.55 -20.53 -11.22
N GLY A 699 -10.91 -19.81 -10.29
CA GLY A 699 -11.34 -18.46 -9.90
C GLY A 699 -11.23 -17.43 -11.05
N ASP A 700 -10.19 -17.52 -11.88
CA ASP A 700 -10.04 -16.60 -13.03
C ASP A 700 -11.01 -16.94 -14.19
N ARG A 701 -11.55 -18.16 -14.24
CA ARG A 701 -12.63 -18.56 -15.17
C ARG A 701 -14.02 -18.22 -14.66
N ASN A 702 -14.23 -18.26 -13.34
CA ASN A 702 -15.50 -18.05 -12.66
C ASN A 702 -15.42 -16.79 -11.78
N ILE A 703 -15.22 -15.64 -12.42
CA ILE A 703 -14.86 -14.41 -11.70
C ILE A 703 -16.03 -13.92 -10.86
N PHE A 704 -15.85 -13.93 -9.54
CA PHE A 704 -16.81 -13.40 -8.59
C PHE A 704 -16.08 -12.60 -7.50
N CYS A 705 -16.34 -11.30 -7.43
CA CYS A 705 -15.56 -10.33 -6.63
C CYS A 705 -16.41 -9.61 -5.56
N ALA A 706 -17.44 -10.29 -5.05
CA ALA A 706 -18.29 -9.84 -3.95
C ALA A 706 -18.28 -10.89 -2.82
N CYS A 707 -19.00 -10.63 -1.72
CA CYS A 707 -19.18 -11.63 -0.67
C CYS A 707 -19.87 -12.87 -1.27
N PRO A 708 -19.35 -14.10 -1.01
CA PRO A 708 -19.89 -15.33 -1.58
C PRO A 708 -21.36 -15.55 -1.16
N PRO A 709 -22.16 -16.31 -1.93
CA PRO A 709 -23.55 -16.61 -1.60
C PRO A 709 -23.72 -17.27 -0.22
N LEU A 710 -24.93 -17.15 0.34
CA LEU A 710 -25.25 -17.63 1.69
C LEU A 710 -25.01 -19.13 1.91
N GLU A 711 -25.16 -19.93 0.87
CA GLU A 711 -24.89 -21.37 0.86
C GLU A 711 -23.45 -21.70 1.32
N SER A 712 -22.50 -20.77 1.15
CA SER A 712 -21.12 -20.92 1.65
C SER A 712 -20.95 -20.72 3.16
N TYR A 713 -21.99 -20.23 3.85
CA TYR A 713 -22.06 -20.07 5.31
C TYR A 713 -22.94 -21.12 5.99
N GLU A 714 -23.74 -21.89 5.23
CA GLU A 714 -24.61 -22.96 5.77
C GLU A 714 -23.80 -24.16 6.31
N ASP A 715 -22.57 -24.37 5.84
CA ASP A 715 -21.65 -25.41 6.36
C ASP A 715 -21.07 -25.09 7.76
N VAL A 716 -21.46 -23.98 8.39
CA VAL A 716 -20.90 -23.47 9.65
C VAL A 716 -21.91 -23.53 10.83
N GLU A 717 -23.15 -23.96 10.60
CA GLU A 717 -24.15 -24.23 11.67
C GLU A 717 -24.16 -25.69 12.15
#